data_AF-C0QRM7-F1
#
_entry.id   AF-C0QRM7-F1
#
_cell.length_a   1.000
_cell.length_b   1.000
_cell.length_c   1.000
_cell.angle_alpha   90.00
_cell.angle_beta   90.00
_cell.angle_gamma   90.00
#
_symmetry.space_group_name_H-M   'P 1'
#
loop_
_entity.id
_entity.type
_entity.pdbx_description
1 polymer ?
#
loop_
_entity_poly.entity_id
_entity_poly.type
_entity_poly.pdbx_seq_one_letter_code
_entity_poly.pdbx_strand_id
1 'polypeptide(L)'
;MRGKFILTAAVAAGLIFYPSSGKDYSKDPPFGFDLLNPVKVTVKDKVINAFNPKNPYNIFINYELGMHCVGFDMSYCCVIPPYNSIQAQAFKSGMDGKLPQMLTPDDKVKLYYYVRDNSYSEGNKMRYWQVPKDVNGDGDMNDPGDNLANYVWTHLFIYQDLEGTIPKKWSIKKRLRIGNEIQIPIDAGPSGKPLSGGYMDFAGAKGSNIVFTDSMVPEVKNVPLVLTASFIWDALGLPLTAFNDSRRKGTIRTITNKDFQPYQYSVVELHREDGRPVTINGKVVSFFGTNPVDIPNCYTCHSGEGLAARMARQAGLTKFDQEYEYWKKHYPDISEFMARQSQASINILELHDKRHGTEFLKEYNPEAPTNRLGSVGVVYCADCHGDNISGNLQSPRPTATGYKLKKAKPLTEAIHAKHAVAIPMPDKGGRTQNCQACHPTHWQAEEMNDFATNPFQIVDDNGNPRFSDSDHRVAGGGCYLRRDAHSNPDVKPPFFLNELGKWYLRNVSKVDENGNPIDEIRGLTCTNCHNRLNIELYRYDNLEDVVLQKGKTLRNKSIEEIIKVIAGGDYKKFRDYYADPKITKEQNPVYDLYAKHKGATLVKATKDKEGKLKLLPWNAKEGDPVPYDAASAGKDWWLAPAEPHCANCHIAPFVESEGGKYFPIDQPNKYSLYRYSKAHGSIACQSCHESIHGLYPVRYEGPERTVDLTTHQQALQFSPDGKYAGPVTCAACHTVNKKGVPVQLAGTKYENDYWASVVLIHFMREGDQKLSVEELVKKYPYERSSKIVKEGWM
;
A
#
# COMPACT_ATOMS: atom_id res chain seq x y z
N MET A 1 57.50 -44.99 -3.02
CA MET A 1 56.88 -44.30 -1.86
C MET A 1 56.03 -43.16 -2.37
N ARG A 2 54.79 -43.14 -1.87
CA ARG A 2 53.58 -42.40 -2.25
C ARG A 2 53.77 -40.92 -2.68
N GLY A 3 53.24 -40.61 -3.86
CA GLY A 3 52.99 -39.24 -4.34
C GLY A 3 51.70 -38.67 -3.74
N LYS A 4 51.72 -37.35 -3.50
CA LYS A 4 50.62 -36.56 -2.94
C LYS A 4 49.59 -36.25 -4.04
N PHE A 5 48.35 -36.69 -3.86
CA PHE A 5 47.20 -36.17 -4.59
C PHE A 5 46.60 -35.01 -3.81
N ILE A 6 46.56 -33.83 -4.44
CA ILE A 6 45.77 -32.68 -4.02
C ILE A 6 44.39 -32.86 -4.66
N LEU A 7 43.36 -33.02 -3.83
CA LEU A 7 41.98 -33.14 -4.26
C LEU A 7 41.34 -31.73 -4.29
N THR A 8 41.29 -31.12 -5.47
CA THR A 8 40.49 -29.92 -5.71
C THR A 8 39.03 -30.33 -5.88
N ALA A 9 38.20 -30.07 -4.87
CA ALA A 9 36.76 -30.25 -4.96
C ALA A 9 36.15 -29.04 -5.70
N ALA A 10 35.90 -29.19 -7.00
CA ALA A 10 35.05 -28.28 -7.76
C ALA A 10 33.59 -28.54 -7.38
N VAL A 11 32.97 -27.61 -6.66
CA VAL A 11 31.51 -27.60 -6.45
C VAL A 11 30.86 -27.13 -7.75
N ALA A 12 30.47 -28.08 -8.59
CA ALA A 12 29.65 -27.82 -9.75
C ALA A 12 28.23 -27.49 -9.28
N ALA A 13 27.85 -26.20 -9.34
CA ALA A 13 26.46 -25.78 -9.22
C ALA A 13 25.69 -26.31 -10.44
N GLY A 14 25.00 -27.44 -10.25
CA GLY A 14 24.11 -28.00 -11.27
C GLY A 14 22.93 -27.06 -11.51
N LEU A 15 23.01 -26.26 -12.56
CA LEU A 15 21.83 -25.72 -13.24
C LEU A 15 21.05 -26.90 -13.82
N ILE A 16 20.10 -27.42 -13.06
CA ILE A 16 19.10 -28.36 -13.58
C ILE A 16 18.21 -27.55 -14.53
N PHE A 17 18.57 -27.56 -15.82
CA PHE A 17 17.68 -27.18 -16.90
C PHE A 17 16.53 -28.19 -16.92
N TYR A 18 15.41 -27.83 -16.31
CA TYR A 18 14.15 -28.48 -16.64
C TYR A 18 13.79 -28.04 -18.06
N PRO A 19 13.65 -28.97 -19.03
CA PRO A 19 13.09 -28.60 -20.31
C PRO A 19 11.69 -28.06 -20.05
N SER A 20 11.36 -26.92 -20.66
CA SER A 20 9.99 -26.44 -20.79
C SER A 20 9.24 -27.39 -21.73
N SER A 21 8.95 -28.60 -21.23
CA SER A 21 8.03 -29.48 -21.92
C SER A 21 6.68 -28.77 -21.94
N GLY A 22 6.21 -28.45 -23.15
CA GLY A 22 4.92 -27.82 -23.39
C GLY A 22 3.80 -28.74 -22.92
N LYS A 23 3.46 -28.68 -21.64
CA LYS A 23 2.21 -29.25 -21.14
C LYS A 23 1.08 -28.34 -21.60
N ASP A 24 0.09 -28.91 -22.28
CA ASP A 24 -1.19 -28.23 -22.46
C ASP A 24 -1.72 -27.85 -21.08
N TYR A 25 -1.99 -26.55 -20.87
CA TYR A 25 -2.57 -26.04 -19.63
C TYR A 25 -4.07 -26.33 -19.62
N SER A 26 -4.65 -26.44 -18.41
CA SER A 26 -6.10 -26.53 -18.28
C SER A 26 -6.74 -25.25 -18.80
N LYS A 27 -7.66 -25.36 -19.76
CA LYS A 27 -8.44 -24.23 -20.29
C LYS A 27 -9.65 -23.88 -19.41
N ASP A 28 -9.89 -24.70 -18.39
CA ASP A 28 -11.04 -24.55 -17.50
C ASP A 28 -10.77 -23.52 -16.40
N PRO A 29 -11.81 -22.80 -15.95
CA PRO A 29 -11.69 -21.88 -14.83
C PRO A 29 -11.46 -22.64 -13.52
N PRO A 30 -10.89 -21.98 -12.49
CA PRO A 30 -10.62 -22.59 -11.19
C PRO A 30 -11.85 -22.63 -10.26
N PHE A 31 -13.06 -22.50 -10.80
CA PHE A 31 -14.31 -22.34 -10.03
C PHE A 31 -15.49 -23.04 -10.72
N GLY A 32 -16.51 -23.34 -9.91
CA GLY A 32 -17.81 -23.84 -10.39
C GLY A 32 -18.78 -22.72 -10.79
N PHE A 33 -19.98 -23.11 -11.21
CA PHE A 33 -21.06 -22.19 -11.60
C PHE A 33 -22.30 -22.34 -10.72
N ASP A 34 -22.16 -22.98 -9.55
CA ASP A 34 -23.25 -23.48 -8.72
C ASP A 34 -24.23 -22.40 -8.25
N LEU A 35 -23.79 -21.14 -8.15
CA LEU A 35 -24.60 -20.01 -7.70
C LEU A 35 -25.04 -19.09 -8.85
N LEU A 36 -24.74 -19.43 -10.09
CA LEU A 36 -25.12 -18.63 -11.25
C LEU A 36 -26.40 -19.14 -11.89
N ASN A 37 -27.22 -18.20 -12.40
CA ASN A 37 -28.48 -18.54 -13.05
C ASN A 37 -28.23 -18.98 -14.50
N PRO A 38 -28.67 -20.18 -14.92
CA PRO A 38 -28.56 -20.62 -16.30
C PRO A 38 -29.45 -19.75 -17.21
N VAL A 39 -28.97 -19.46 -18.42
CA VAL A 39 -29.69 -18.68 -19.42
C VAL A 39 -29.35 -19.19 -20.82
N LYS A 40 -30.29 -19.03 -21.76
CA LYS A 40 -30.03 -19.20 -23.19
C LYS A 40 -29.93 -17.83 -23.83
N VAL A 41 -28.79 -17.54 -24.45
CA VAL A 41 -28.54 -16.28 -25.14
C VAL A 41 -28.20 -16.52 -26.59
N THR A 42 -28.67 -15.65 -27.47
CA THR A 42 -28.32 -15.68 -28.90
C THR A 42 -27.24 -14.65 -29.16
N VAL A 43 -26.06 -15.10 -29.58
CA VAL A 43 -24.93 -14.24 -29.93
C VAL A 43 -24.45 -14.62 -31.33
N LYS A 44 -24.43 -13.67 -32.26
CA LYS A 44 -24.04 -13.90 -33.67
C LYS A 44 -24.73 -15.12 -34.29
N ASP A 45 -26.06 -15.17 -34.14
CA ASP A 45 -26.93 -16.25 -34.64
C ASP A 45 -26.72 -17.64 -34.02
N LYS A 46 -25.89 -17.75 -32.96
CA LYS A 46 -25.70 -18.99 -32.19
C LYS A 46 -26.41 -18.91 -30.85
N VAL A 47 -27.20 -19.93 -30.55
CA VAL A 47 -27.81 -20.11 -29.22
C VAL A 47 -26.79 -20.77 -28.30
N ILE A 48 -26.46 -20.11 -27.20
CA ILE A 48 -25.46 -20.56 -26.21
C ILE A 48 -26.16 -20.80 -24.88
N ASN A 49 -25.95 -21.99 -24.30
CA ASN A 49 -26.27 -22.22 -22.90
C ASN A 49 -25.18 -21.56 -22.05
N ALA A 50 -25.58 -20.57 -21.26
CA ALA A 50 -24.69 -19.69 -20.52
C ALA A 50 -25.20 -19.50 -19.09
N PHE A 51 -24.46 -18.72 -18.31
CA PHE A 51 -24.73 -18.41 -16.92
C PHE A 51 -24.67 -16.90 -16.73
N ASN A 52 -25.74 -16.32 -16.17
CA ASN A 52 -25.79 -14.92 -15.82
C ASN A 52 -24.97 -14.62 -14.56
N PRO A 53 -24.41 -13.41 -14.43
CA PRO A 53 -23.81 -12.95 -13.20
C PRO A 53 -24.76 -13.09 -12.01
N LYS A 54 -24.21 -13.42 -10.84
CA LYS A 54 -24.97 -13.53 -9.59
C LYS A 54 -25.70 -12.23 -9.25
N ASN A 55 -25.01 -11.10 -9.42
CA ASN A 55 -25.53 -9.78 -9.06
C ASN A 55 -25.83 -8.95 -10.33
N PRO A 56 -26.99 -8.28 -10.44
CA PRO A 56 -27.27 -7.35 -11.54
C PRO A 56 -26.43 -6.07 -11.51
N TYR A 57 -25.85 -5.76 -10.35
CA TYR A 57 -24.90 -4.69 -10.13
C TYR A 57 -23.78 -5.22 -9.26
N ASN A 58 -22.56 -4.73 -9.45
CA ASN A 58 -21.43 -5.00 -8.57
C ASN A 58 -20.77 -3.67 -8.20
N ILE A 59 -20.40 -3.50 -6.94
CA ILE A 59 -19.61 -2.36 -6.48
C ILE A 59 -18.32 -2.93 -5.91
N PHE A 60 -17.21 -2.71 -6.61
CA PHE A 60 -15.88 -3.07 -6.14
C PHE A 60 -15.40 -1.95 -5.23
N ILE A 61 -15.09 -2.29 -3.98
CA ILE A 61 -14.73 -1.33 -2.94
C ILE A 61 -13.33 -1.69 -2.48
N ASN A 62 -12.44 -0.72 -2.58
CA ASN A 62 -11.03 -0.85 -2.24
C ASN A 62 -10.66 0.34 -1.36
N TYR A 63 -9.44 0.32 -0.85
CA TYR A 63 -8.91 1.45 -0.10
C TYR A 63 -7.53 1.81 -0.55
N GLU A 64 -7.19 3.06 -0.29
CA GLU A 64 -5.85 3.56 -0.43
C GLU A 64 -5.09 3.13 0.85
N LEU A 65 -4.23 2.12 0.72
CA LEU A 65 -3.42 1.57 1.82
C LEU A 65 -2.33 2.57 2.31
N GLY A 66 -2.40 3.85 1.92
CA GLY A 66 -1.32 4.81 2.09
C GLY A 66 -0.97 5.13 3.55
N MET A 67 -1.89 5.04 4.52
CA MET A 67 -1.58 5.38 5.92
C MET A 67 -2.37 4.51 6.91
N HIS A 68 -1.99 3.23 7.03
CA HIS A 68 -2.63 2.27 7.94
C HIS A 68 -1.93 2.17 9.31
N CYS A 69 -0.80 2.85 9.52
CA CYS A 69 -0.04 2.89 10.77
C CYS A 69 -0.24 4.25 11.43
N VAL A 70 -1.37 4.45 12.08
CA VAL A 70 -1.75 5.75 12.60
C VAL A 70 -1.67 5.75 14.12
N GLY A 71 -1.09 6.80 14.69
CA GLY A 71 -1.12 6.97 16.14
C GLY A 71 -2.52 7.40 16.57
N PHE A 72 -3.18 6.63 17.43
CA PHE A 72 -4.51 7.02 17.92
C PHE A 72 -4.44 7.98 19.12
N ASP A 73 -3.32 8.04 19.82
CA ASP A 73 -3.02 9.11 20.77
C ASP A 73 -1.82 9.91 20.25
N MET A 74 -2.11 11.13 19.79
CA MET A 74 -1.10 12.03 19.24
C MET A 74 -0.69 13.14 20.21
N SER A 75 -0.95 12.97 21.51
CA SER A 75 -0.70 14.02 22.52
C SER A 75 0.77 14.49 22.57
N TYR A 76 1.74 13.63 22.20
CA TYR A 76 3.17 13.93 22.28
C TYR A 76 3.86 14.01 20.93
N CYS A 77 3.60 13.05 20.05
CA CYS A 77 4.20 13.02 18.73
C CYS A 77 3.27 12.38 17.69
N CYS A 78 3.34 12.87 16.46
CA CYS A 78 2.66 12.31 15.31
C CYS A 78 3.71 11.88 14.28
N VAL A 79 3.81 10.57 14.03
CA VAL A 79 4.69 10.02 12.98
C VAL A 79 4.03 10.21 11.61
N ILE A 80 2.79 9.73 11.46
CA ILE A 80 1.96 9.87 10.26
C ILE A 80 0.52 10.20 10.72
N PRO A 81 -0.15 11.19 10.09
CA PRO A 81 -1.53 11.55 10.42
C PRO A 81 -2.53 10.49 9.94
N PRO A 82 -3.76 10.44 10.49
CA PRO A 82 -4.77 9.51 10.02
C PRO A 82 -5.27 9.91 8.64
N TYR A 83 -5.21 8.97 7.69
CA TYR A 83 -5.65 9.22 6.32
C TYR A 83 -5.91 7.89 5.59
N ASN A 84 -7.16 7.52 5.42
CA ASN A 84 -7.52 6.33 4.67
C ASN A 84 -8.70 6.64 3.75
N SER A 85 -8.70 6.15 2.51
CA SER A 85 -9.72 6.52 1.52
C SER A 85 -10.51 5.31 1.10
N ILE A 86 -11.83 5.44 1.03
CA ILE A 86 -12.69 4.41 0.43
C ILE A 86 -12.81 4.73 -1.05
N GLN A 87 -12.35 3.83 -1.90
CA GLN A 87 -12.43 3.92 -3.35
C GLN A 87 -13.39 2.88 -3.88
N ALA A 88 -14.17 3.23 -4.91
CA ALA A 88 -15.10 2.29 -5.50
C ALA A 88 -15.24 2.43 -7.02
N GLN A 89 -15.57 1.31 -7.67
CA GLN A 89 -16.08 1.29 -9.04
C GLN A 89 -17.37 0.46 -9.09
N ALA A 90 -18.45 1.08 -9.55
CA ALA A 90 -19.74 0.42 -9.68
C ALA A 90 -19.99 0.01 -11.13
N PHE A 91 -20.60 -1.16 -11.32
CA PHE A 91 -20.92 -1.73 -12.62
C PHE A 91 -22.35 -2.25 -12.63
N LYS A 92 -23.05 -2.00 -13.73
CA LYS A 92 -24.23 -2.78 -14.11
C LYS A 92 -23.75 -4.02 -14.87
N SER A 93 -24.17 -5.19 -14.41
CA SER A 93 -23.77 -6.47 -14.98
C SER A 93 -24.40 -6.69 -16.37
N GLY A 94 -23.63 -7.31 -17.25
CA GLY A 94 -24.03 -7.67 -18.60
C GLY A 94 -24.92 -8.91 -18.64
N MET A 95 -26.09 -8.84 -18.01
CA MET A 95 -27.11 -9.90 -17.99
C MET A 95 -27.62 -10.20 -19.41
N ASP A 96 -28.00 -11.46 -19.65
CA ASP A 96 -28.60 -11.95 -20.89
C ASP A 96 -27.75 -11.67 -22.13
N GLY A 97 -26.42 -11.74 -21.97
CA GLY A 97 -25.46 -11.55 -23.06
C GLY A 97 -25.19 -10.10 -23.44
N LYS A 98 -25.71 -9.13 -22.69
CA LYS A 98 -25.35 -7.70 -22.83
C LYS A 98 -23.92 -7.45 -22.35
N LEU A 99 -23.32 -6.34 -22.80
CA LEU A 99 -22.05 -5.87 -22.27
C LEU A 99 -22.26 -5.25 -20.87
N PRO A 100 -21.36 -5.50 -19.90
CA PRO A 100 -21.39 -4.76 -18.64
C PRO A 100 -21.09 -3.28 -18.85
N GLN A 101 -21.59 -2.44 -17.95
CA GLN A 101 -21.42 -1.00 -18.01
C GLN A 101 -20.86 -0.49 -16.70
N MET A 102 -19.74 0.23 -16.75
CA MET A 102 -19.24 1.02 -15.61
C MET A 102 -20.18 2.20 -15.39
N LEU A 103 -20.63 2.37 -14.15
CA LEU A 103 -21.56 3.42 -13.76
C LEU A 103 -20.82 4.70 -13.36
N THR A 104 -21.23 5.82 -13.94
CA THR A 104 -20.70 7.16 -13.66
C THR A 104 -21.85 8.11 -13.28
N PRO A 105 -21.56 9.36 -12.88
CA PRO A 105 -22.62 10.36 -12.67
C PRO A 105 -23.54 10.58 -13.88
N ASP A 106 -23.04 10.34 -15.11
CA ASP A 106 -23.83 10.47 -16.34
C ASP A 106 -25.00 9.47 -16.39
N ASP A 107 -24.88 8.35 -15.67
CA ASP A 107 -25.93 7.34 -15.52
C ASP A 107 -26.98 7.71 -14.46
N LYS A 108 -26.92 8.93 -13.92
CA LYS A 108 -27.85 9.45 -12.90
C LYS A 108 -27.84 8.63 -11.61
N VAL A 109 -26.65 8.22 -11.20
CA VAL A 109 -26.40 7.49 -9.94
C VAL A 109 -25.42 8.24 -9.04
N LYS A 110 -25.43 7.86 -7.76
CA LYS A 110 -24.49 8.28 -6.72
C LYS A 110 -24.07 7.07 -5.91
N LEU A 111 -22.87 7.10 -5.32
CA LEU A 111 -22.44 6.11 -4.35
C LEU A 111 -22.47 6.70 -2.95
N TYR A 112 -23.27 6.10 -2.06
CA TYR A 112 -23.35 6.46 -0.65
C TYR A 112 -22.47 5.49 0.14
N TYR A 113 -21.63 5.99 1.04
CA TYR A 113 -20.74 5.16 1.85
C TYR A 113 -20.97 5.36 3.34
N TYR A 114 -20.69 4.30 4.09
CA TYR A 114 -20.56 4.35 5.55
C TYR A 114 -19.62 3.24 6.01
N VAL A 115 -19.03 3.42 7.18
CA VAL A 115 -18.20 2.39 7.81
C VAL A 115 -19.01 1.75 8.92
N ARG A 116 -19.12 0.41 8.86
CA ARG A 116 -19.88 -0.37 9.82
C ARG A 116 -19.15 -0.36 11.15
N ASP A 117 -19.87 0.01 12.21
CA ASP A 117 -19.35 -0.03 13.58
C ASP A 117 -18.10 0.86 13.78
N ASN A 118 -17.94 1.93 12.99
CA ASN A 118 -16.84 2.88 13.11
C ASN A 118 -17.25 4.27 12.58
N SER A 119 -18.24 4.86 13.24
CA SER A 119 -18.92 6.09 12.79
C SER A 119 -18.29 7.40 13.28
N TYR A 120 -17.38 7.33 14.24
CA TYR A 120 -16.62 8.46 14.79
C TYR A 120 -15.21 8.01 15.19
N SER A 121 -14.29 8.97 15.31
CA SER A 121 -12.90 8.74 15.69
C SER A 121 -12.47 9.55 16.90
N GLU A 122 -12.78 10.84 16.96
CA GLU A 122 -12.32 11.70 18.06
C GLU A 122 -12.97 11.33 19.41
N GLY A 123 -12.19 11.46 20.48
CA GLY A 123 -12.63 11.27 21.85
C GLY A 123 -12.07 9.99 22.47
N ASN A 124 -12.88 8.92 22.54
CA ASN A 124 -12.46 7.70 23.23
C ASN A 124 -11.73 6.67 22.35
N LYS A 125 -11.60 6.93 21.05
CA LYS A 125 -10.84 6.10 20.10
C LYS A 125 -9.57 6.78 19.60
N MET A 126 -9.63 8.10 19.38
CA MET A 126 -8.50 8.89 18.89
C MET A 126 -8.44 10.26 19.57
N ARG A 127 -7.23 10.81 19.70
CA ARG A 127 -6.96 12.22 20.04
C ARG A 127 -6.19 12.88 18.90
N TYR A 128 -6.87 13.76 18.18
CA TYR A 128 -6.32 14.47 17.04
C TYR A 128 -6.79 15.93 16.98
N TRP A 129 -8.10 16.17 17.03
CA TRP A 129 -8.65 17.53 17.04
C TRP A 129 -8.56 18.18 18.43
N GLN A 130 -8.53 17.40 19.51
CA GLN A 130 -8.36 17.92 20.87
C GLN A 130 -6.90 18.10 21.27
N VAL A 131 -5.94 17.76 20.41
CA VAL A 131 -4.50 17.95 20.69
C VAL A 131 -4.12 19.36 20.28
N PRO A 132 -3.83 20.28 21.24
CA PRO A 132 -3.53 21.67 20.92
C PRO A 132 -2.23 21.79 20.12
N LYS A 133 -2.23 22.65 19.10
CA LYS A 133 -1.04 22.99 18.32
C LYS A 133 -1.21 24.34 17.67
N ASP A 134 -0.18 25.18 17.76
CA ASP A 134 -0.09 26.49 17.13
C ASP A 134 -0.09 26.35 15.59
N VAL A 135 -1.24 26.59 14.94
CA VAL A 135 -1.40 26.42 13.49
C VAL A 135 -0.95 27.67 12.73
N ASN A 136 -1.17 28.86 13.31
CA ASN A 136 -0.95 30.15 12.65
C ASN A 136 0.47 30.71 12.87
N GLY A 137 1.21 30.17 13.85
CA GLY A 137 2.56 30.58 14.23
C GLY A 137 2.63 31.83 15.10
N ASP A 138 1.58 32.19 15.83
CA ASP A 138 1.53 33.40 16.66
C ASP A 138 2.15 33.23 18.06
N GLY A 139 2.50 31.98 18.43
CA GLY A 139 3.17 31.65 19.68
C GLY A 139 2.25 31.16 20.79
N ASP A 140 0.94 31.01 20.55
CA ASP A 140 0.03 30.33 21.45
C ASP A 140 -0.82 29.24 20.75
N MET A 141 -1.81 28.67 21.46
CA MET A 141 -2.61 27.52 20.97
C MET A 141 -4.09 27.71 21.30
N ASN A 142 -4.54 28.96 21.44
CA ASN A 142 -5.88 29.29 21.90
C ASN A 142 -6.83 29.67 20.76
N ASP A 143 -6.34 29.79 19.53
CA ASP A 143 -7.18 30.20 18.41
C ASP A 143 -8.15 29.09 17.99
N PRO A 144 -9.34 29.45 17.47
CA PRO A 144 -10.22 28.49 16.83
C PRO A 144 -9.49 27.78 15.68
N GLY A 145 -9.27 26.48 15.85
CA GLY A 145 -8.58 25.66 14.86
C GLY A 145 -7.14 25.30 15.22
N ASP A 146 -6.60 25.79 16.34
CA ASP A 146 -5.28 25.40 16.87
C ASP A 146 -5.29 23.97 17.41
N ASN A 147 -5.17 23.04 16.48
CA ASN A 147 -5.10 21.63 16.78
C ASN A 147 -4.23 20.87 15.78
N LEU A 148 -3.81 19.68 16.18
CA LEU A 148 -2.98 18.83 15.36
C LEU A 148 -3.66 18.43 14.04
N ALA A 149 -4.98 18.25 14.04
CA ALA A 149 -5.71 17.87 12.83
C ALA A 149 -5.54 18.90 11.71
N ASN A 150 -5.65 20.17 12.05
CA ASN A 150 -5.39 21.28 11.14
C ASN A 150 -3.89 21.44 10.85
N TYR A 151 -3.03 21.36 11.88
CA TYR A 151 -1.61 21.66 11.76
C TYR A 151 -0.85 20.81 10.74
N VAL A 152 -1.11 19.49 10.67
CA VAL A 152 -0.28 18.59 9.85
C VAL A 152 -0.46 18.76 8.34
N TRP A 153 -1.53 19.42 7.89
CA TRP A 153 -1.87 19.55 6.47
C TRP A 153 -1.57 20.93 5.87
N THR A 154 -1.08 21.88 6.66
CA THR A 154 -0.89 23.29 6.23
C THR A 154 0.09 23.49 5.08
N HIS A 155 0.89 22.49 4.73
CA HIS A 155 1.74 22.52 3.52
C HIS A 155 0.94 22.31 2.23
N LEU A 156 -0.22 21.65 2.30
CA LEU A 156 -1.12 21.45 1.17
C LEU A 156 -2.05 22.65 0.99
N PHE A 157 -2.37 22.98 -0.25
CA PHE A 157 -3.29 24.06 -0.57
C PHE A 157 -4.04 23.82 -1.88
N ILE A 158 -5.17 24.50 -2.01
CA ILE A 158 -5.89 24.71 -3.26
C ILE A 158 -5.97 26.20 -3.57
N TYR A 159 -6.56 26.57 -4.70
CA TYR A 159 -6.89 27.97 -5.00
C TYR A 159 -8.38 28.23 -5.05
N GLN A 160 -9.17 27.24 -5.47
CA GLN A 160 -10.61 27.39 -5.66
C GLN A 160 -11.37 26.09 -5.41
N ASP A 161 -10.89 24.99 -5.98
CA ASP A 161 -11.57 23.69 -5.97
C ASP A 161 -10.57 22.52 -5.93
N LEU A 162 -11.11 21.33 -5.71
CA LEU A 162 -10.40 20.05 -5.76
C LEU A 162 -10.27 19.48 -7.19
N GLU A 163 -10.70 20.23 -8.20
CA GLU A 163 -10.43 19.95 -9.62
C GLU A 163 -9.05 20.46 -10.06
N GLY A 164 -8.33 21.16 -9.18
CA GLY A 164 -6.99 21.66 -9.44
C GLY A 164 -6.98 22.98 -10.23
N THR A 165 -8.03 23.80 -10.13
CA THR A 165 -8.10 25.08 -10.84
C THR A 165 -7.06 26.07 -10.29
N ILE A 166 -6.12 26.53 -11.13
CA ILE A 166 -5.18 27.62 -10.82
C ILE A 166 -5.64 28.92 -11.49
N PRO A 167 -5.88 30.02 -10.73
CA PRO A 167 -6.23 31.32 -11.30
C PRO A 167 -5.13 31.87 -12.23
N LYS A 168 -5.51 32.50 -13.36
CA LYS A 168 -4.57 33.10 -14.33
C LYS A 168 -3.54 34.05 -13.71
N LYS A 169 -3.97 34.84 -12.72
CA LYS A 169 -3.11 35.74 -11.92
C LYS A 169 -2.95 35.17 -10.50
N TRP A 170 -2.39 33.97 -10.39
CA TRP A 170 -2.13 33.33 -9.10
C TRP A 170 -1.08 34.10 -8.30
N SER A 171 -1.13 33.94 -6.98
CA SER A 171 -0.10 34.42 -6.05
C SER A 171 -0.19 33.62 -4.76
N ILE A 172 0.86 33.60 -3.95
CA ILE A 172 0.86 32.87 -2.65
C ILE A 172 -0.31 33.31 -1.76
N LYS A 173 -0.68 34.60 -1.77
CA LYS A 173 -1.80 35.15 -0.99
C LYS A 173 -3.20 34.63 -1.38
N LYS A 174 -3.32 33.95 -2.52
CA LYS A 174 -4.58 33.36 -3.00
C LYS A 174 -4.68 31.87 -2.70
N ARG A 175 -3.66 31.28 -2.08
CA ARG A 175 -3.69 29.88 -1.67
C ARG A 175 -4.66 29.75 -0.50
N LEU A 176 -5.49 28.73 -0.55
CA LEU A 176 -6.34 28.28 0.55
C LEU A 176 -5.68 27.02 1.11
N ARG A 177 -4.99 27.14 2.24
CA ARG A 177 -4.27 26.02 2.87
C ARG A 177 -5.24 25.16 3.63
N ILE A 178 -5.06 23.85 3.48
CA ILE A 178 -5.80 22.86 4.24
C ILE A 178 -5.32 22.93 5.69
N GLY A 179 -6.26 22.99 6.63
CA GLY A 179 -5.99 23.17 8.05
C GLY A 179 -5.82 24.62 8.49
N ASN A 180 -5.70 25.61 7.58
CA ASN A 180 -5.66 27.02 7.95
C ASN A 180 -6.90 27.76 7.42
N GLU A 181 -6.89 28.24 6.17
CA GLU A 181 -8.08 28.88 5.58
C GLU A 181 -9.25 27.89 5.40
N ILE A 182 -8.94 26.59 5.29
CA ILE A 182 -9.92 25.50 5.21
C ILE A 182 -9.71 24.60 6.42
N GLN A 183 -10.43 24.86 7.51
CA GLN A 183 -10.37 24.02 8.71
C GLN A 183 -11.00 22.65 8.46
N ILE A 184 -10.40 21.61 9.02
CA ILE A 184 -10.86 20.23 8.89
C ILE A 184 -11.90 19.95 9.98
N PRO A 185 -13.15 19.59 9.63
CA PRO A 185 -14.16 19.24 10.61
C PRO A 185 -13.74 18.03 11.45
N ILE A 186 -14.27 17.94 12.68
CA ILE A 186 -14.11 16.76 13.53
C ILE A 186 -14.69 15.54 12.80
N ASP A 187 -13.99 14.42 12.88
CA ASP A 187 -14.35 13.17 12.21
C ASP A 187 -14.51 13.32 10.68
N ALA A 188 -13.73 14.21 10.07
CA ALA A 188 -13.66 14.36 8.62
C ALA A 188 -12.21 14.32 8.11
N GLY A 189 -12.04 13.91 6.85
CA GLY A 189 -10.76 13.99 6.17
C GLY A 189 -10.41 15.41 5.72
N PRO A 190 -9.15 15.67 5.29
CA PRO A 190 -8.73 16.98 4.78
C PRO A 190 -9.48 17.41 3.50
N SER A 191 -10.18 16.50 2.85
CA SER A 191 -11.10 16.77 1.72
C SER A 191 -12.47 17.32 2.18
N GLY A 192 -12.75 17.33 3.49
CA GLY A 192 -14.06 17.63 4.07
C GLY A 192 -15.03 16.45 4.07
N LYS A 193 -14.62 15.27 3.61
CA LYS A 193 -15.46 14.06 3.63
C LYS A 193 -15.67 13.57 5.07
N PRO A 194 -16.92 13.36 5.53
CA PRO A 194 -17.17 12.82 6.86
C PRO A 194 -16.66 11.37 6.93
N LEU A 195 -16.23 10.93 8.10
CA LEU A 195 -15.76 9.56 8.33
C LEU A 195 -16.75 8.50 7.85
N SER A 196 -18.04 8.74 8.07
CA SER A 196 -19.12 7.80 7.74
C SER A 196 -20.41 8.55 7.37
N GLY A 197 -21.18 8.02 6.42
CA GLY A 197 -22.50 8.54 6.06
C GLY A 197 -22.47 9.71 5.07
N GLY A 198 -21.80 9.54 3.93
CA GLY A 198 -21.65 10.57 2.90
C GLY A 198 -21.76 10.05 1.47
N TYR A 199 -21.75 10.97 0.50
CA TYR A 199 -21.63 10.61 -0.92
C TYR A 199 -20.18 10.72 -1.38
N MET A 200 -19.74 9.72 -2.16
CA MET A 200 -18.42 9.67 -2.78
C MET A 200 -18.34 10.64 -3.97
N ASP A 201 -17.16 11.21 -4.23
CA ASP A 201 -16.90 12.04 -5.42
C ASP A 201 -16.38 11.18 -6.57
N PHE A 202 -16.80 11.48 -7.80
CA PHE A 202 -16.34 10.75 -8.97
C PHE A 202 -15.15 11.44 -9.65
N ALA A 203 -14.05 10.71 -9.79
CA ALA A 203 -12.87 11.15 -10.52
C ALA A 203 -13.06 11.01 -12.04
N GLY A 204 -12.97 12.13 -12.76
CA GLY A 204 -13.02 12.14 -14.23
C GLY A 204 -11.77 11.55 -14.89
N ALA A 205 -11.62 11.77 -16.20
CA ALA A 205 -10.52 11.19 -17.00
C ALA A 205 -9.11 11.61 -16.55
N LYS A 206 -8.99 12.76 -15.87
CA LYS A 206 -7.73 13.33 -15.37
C LYS A 206 -7.43 12.95 -13.91
N GLY A 207 -8.28 12.15 -13.26
CA GLY A 207 -8.29 12.04 -11.80
C GLY A 207 -9.04 13.20 -11.16
N SER A 208 -9.08 13.22 -9.82
CA SER A 208 -9.68 14.29 -9.02
C SER A 208 -8.93 14.44 -7.68
N ASN A 209 -9.47 15.29 -6.80
CA ASN A 209 -8.87 15.61 -5.50
C ASN A 209 -7.43 16.13 -5.65
N ILE A 210 -7.27 17.12 -6.52
CA ILE A 210 -5.99 17.70 -6.86
C ILE A 210 -5.66 18.80 -5.85
N VAL A 211 -4.67 18.52 -5.01
CA VAL A 211 -4.07 19.50 -4.10
C VAL A 211 -2.70 19.91 -4.59
N PHE A 212 -2.21 21.05 -4.12
CA PHE A 212 -0.90 21.56 -4.47
C PHE A 212 0.02 21.61 -3.26
N THR A 213 1.30 21.44 -3.52
CA THR A 213 2.39 21.65 -2.56
C THR A 213 3.55 22.35 -3.26
N ASP A 214 4.54 22.82 -2.51
CA ASP A 214 5.77 23.39 -3.07
C ASP A 214 6.91 22.36 -3.00
N SER A 215 7.81 22.38 -3.98
CA SER A 215 8.96 21.47 -4.01
C SER A 215 10.16 22.01 -3.20
N MET A 216 11.22 21.20 -3.07
CA MET A 216 12.52 21.66 -2.56
C MET A 216 13.24 22.60 -3.53
N VAL A 217 12.87 22.63 -4.81
CA VAL A 217 13.41 23.57 -5.81
C VAL A 217 12.61 24.87 -5.70
N PRO A 218 13.21 25.99 -5.23
CA PRO A 218 12.46 27.21 -4.89
C PRO A 218 11.63 27.80 -6.04
N GLU A 219 12.11 27.68 -7.27
CA GLU A 219 11.44 28.19 -8.48
C GLU A 219 10.24 27.33 -8.89
N VAL A 220 10.15 26.08 -8.42
CA VAL A 220 9.08 25.14 -8.76
C VAL A 220 8.01 25.17 -7.67
N LYS A 221 6.97 25.95 -7.96
CA LYS A 221 5.79 26.17 -7.11
C LYS A 221 4.55 25.46 -7.67
N ASN A 222 3.58 25.19 -6.81
CA ASN A 222 2.29 24.60 -7.20
C ASN A 222 2.44 23.22 -7.87
N VAL A 223 3.22 22.33 -7.26
CA VAL A 223 3.31 20.92 -7.69
C VAL A 223 1.95 20.26 -7.45
N PRO A 224 1.24 19.78 -8.49
CA PRO A 224 -0.03 19.09 -8.31
C PRO A 224 0.20 17.68 -7.77
N LEU A 225 -0.61 17.29 -6.79
CA LEU A 225 -0.73 15.93 -6.29
C LEU A 225 -2.14 15.44 -6.62
N VAL A 226 -2.25 14.48 -7.55
CA VAL A 226 -3.53 13.87 -7.93
C VAL A 226 -3.80 12.70 -6.99
N LEU A 227 -4.66 12.88 -6.01
CA LEU A 227 -4.86 11.90 -4.94
C LEU A 227 -5.78 10.75 -5.37
N THR A 228 -6.69 11.00 -6.31
CA THR A 228 -7.64 9.98 -6.80
C THR A 228 -7.40 9.71 -8.28
N ALA A 229 -7.16 8.44 -8.63
CA ALA A 229 -6.99 8.01 -10.02
C ALA A 229 -8.28 8.20 -10.84
N SER A 230 -8.16 8.29 -12.16
CA SER A 230 -9.32 8.50 -13.05
C SER A 230 -10.39 7.42 -12.91
N PHE A 231 -11.65 7.74 -13.22
CA PHE A 231 -12.79 6.80 -13.25
C PHE A 231 -12.99 5.97 -11.96
N ILE A 232 -12.80 6.59 -10.80
CA ILE A 232 -13.00 5.99 -9.47
C ILE A 232 -13.90 6.92 -8.66
N TRP A 233 -14.82 6.34 -7.90
CA TRP A 233 -15.54 7.04 -6.85
C TRP A 233 -14.73 7.02 -5.57
N ASP A 234 -14.65 8.12 -4.83
CA ASP A 234 -13.74 8.25 -3.70
C ASP A 234 -14.34 9.02 -2.51
N ALA A 235 -14.06 8.51 -1.31
CA ALA A 235 -14.23 9.20 -0.05
C ALA A 235 -12.84 9.36 0.57
N LEU A 236 -12.22 10.51 0.27
CA LEU A 236 -10.80 10.74 0.44
C LEU A 236 -10.39 11.11 1.87
N GLY A 237 -9.37 10.43 2.39
CA GLY A 237 -8.59 10.88 3.56
C GLY A 237 -9.32 10.76 4.90
N LEU A 238 -10.20 9.79 5.04
CA LEU A 238 -10.99 9.52 6.24
C LEU A 238 -10.10 9.19 7.45
N PRO A 239 -10.42 9.74 8.63
CA PRO A 239 -9.65 9.55 9.86
C PRO A 239 -10.01 8.23 10.56
N LEU A 240 -9.95 7.09 9.85
CA LEU A 240 -10.39 5.78 10.38
C LEU A 240 -9.55 5.31 11.58
N THR A 241 -10.20 4.57 12.48
CA THR A 241 -9.52 3.93 13.62
C THR A 241 -9.63 2.41 13.58
N ALA A 242 -8.75 1.72 14.31
CA ALA A 242 -8.80 0.28 14.49
C ALA A 242 -9.84 -0.15 15.55
N PHE A 243 -10.74 0.74 15.97
CA PHE A 243 -11.63 0.54 17.11
C PHE A 243 -13.10 0.63 16.71
N ASN A 244 -13.87 -0.37 17.11
CA ASN A 244 -15.29 -0.43 16.83
C ASN A 244 -16.12 0.43 17.81
N ASP A 245 -17.21 1.07 17.34
CA ASP A 245 -18.17 1.85 18.13
C ASP A 245 -18.81 0.99 19.24
N SER A 246 -19.19 -0.24 18.88
CA SER A 246 -19.87 -1.19 19.74
C SER A 246 -18.98 -1.62 20.91
N ARG A 247 -17.66 -1.75 20.68
CA ARG A 247 -16.67 -2.19 21.66
C ARG A 247 -16.13 -1.07 22.51
N ARG A 248 -15.86 0.10 21.92
CA ARG A 248 -15.18 1.18 22.63
C ARG A 248 -16.09 1.81 23.70
N LYS A 249 -15.86 1.44 24.96
CA LYS A 249 -16.54 1.98 26.17
C LYS A 249 -15.53 2.60 27.14
N GLY A 250 -15.84 3.76 27.71
CA GLY A 250 -14.97 4.47 28.64
C GLY A 250 -14.04 5.47 27.95
N THR A 251 -12.97 5.87 28.63
CA THR A 251 -12.00 6.88 28.15
C THR A 251 -10.91 6.26 27.28
N ILE A 252 -10.22 7.04 26.45
CA ILE A 252 -9.10 6.50 25.63
C ILE A 252 -8.03 5.76 26.46
N ARG A 253 -7.89 6.09 27.76
CA ARG A 253 -6.91 5.45 28.67
C ARG A 253 -7.16 3.96 28.90
N THR A 254 -8.37 3.48 28.69
CA THR A 254 -8.73 2.08 28.98
C THR A 254 -8.48 1.14 27.80
N ILE A 255 -7.92 1.61 26.68
CA ILE A 255 -7.66 0.79 25.48
C ILE A 255 -6.63 -0.29 25.79
N THR A 256 -6.89 -1.52 25.40
CA THR A 256 -5.99 -2.68 25.50
C THR A 256 -5.73 -3.26 24.12
N ASN A 257 -4.74 -4.16 24.01
CA ASN A 257 -4.50 -4.85 22.73
C ASN A 257 -5.74 -5.64 22.23
N LYS A 258 -6.64 -6.06 23.12
CA LYS A 258 -7.87 -6.78 22.76
C LYS A 258 -8.93 -5.90 22.10
N ASP A 259 -8.83 -4.58 22.25
CA ASP A 259 -9.77 -3.65 21.61
C ASP A 259 -9.53 -3.51 20.09
N PHE A 260 -8.34 -3.87 19.60
CA PHE A 260 -7.99 -3.74 18.19
C PHE A 260 -8.84 -4.64 17.30
N GLN A 261 -9.38 -4.02 16.26
CA GLN A 261 -10.05 -4.64 15.12
C GLN A 261 -9.37 -4.07 13.87
N PRO A 262 -8.26 -4.66 13.40
CA PRO A 262 -7.44 -4.02 12.39
C PRO A 262 -8.12 -3.96 11.02
N TYR A 263 -9.19 -4.74 10.75
CA TYR A 263 -9.91 -4.70 9.47
C TYR A 263 -11.33 -4.20 9.64
N GLN A 264 -11.59 -3.04 9.04
CA GLN A 264 -12.85 -2.33 9.11
C GLN A 264 -13.72 -2.65 7.89
N TYR A 265 -15.05 -2.67 8.07
CA TYR A 265 -16.00 -2.90 6.98
C TYR A 265 -16.51 -1.58 6.42
N SER A 266 -16.10 -1.25 5.21
CA SER A 266 -16.60 -0.10 4.46
C SER A 266 -17.71 -0.54 3.52
N VAL A 267 -18.90 0.00 3.71
CA VAL A 267 -20.08 -0.35 2.91
C VAL A 267 -20.35 0.77 1.91
N VAL A 268 -20.65 0.38 0.67
CA VAL A 268 -21.07 1.32 -0.38
C VAL A 268 -22.39 0.84 -0.98
N GLU A 269 -23.33 1.79 -1.08
CA GLU A 269 -24.66 1.60 -1.63
C GLU A 269 -24.83 2.38 -2.93
N LEU A 270 -25.52 1.78 -3.90
CA LEU A 270 -25.88 2.45 -5.13
C LEU A 270 -27.17 3.25 -4.94
N HIS A 271 -27.08 4.56 -5.10
CA HIS A 271 -28.21 5.48 -5.01
C HIS A 271 -28.52 6.09 -6.37
N ARG A 272 -29.76 6.54 -6.54
CA ARG A 272 -30.19 7.36 -7.68
C ARG A 272 -29.70 8.80 -7.49
N GLU A 273 -29.77 9.61 -8.55
CA GLU A 273 -29.43 11.04 -8.51
C GLU A 273 -30.19 11.81 -7.41
N ASP A 274 -31.45 11.42 -7.14
CA ASP A 274 -32.30 11.99 -6.08
C ASP A 274 -31.99 11.49 -4.66
N GLY A 275 -30.98 10.62 -4.51
CA GLY A 275 -30.52 10.10 -3.23
C GLY A 275 -31.28 8.89 -2.70
N ARG A 276 -32.31 8.39 -3.38
CA ARG A 276 -32.99 7.14 -2.98
C ARG A 276 -32.12 5.93 -3.34
N PRO A 277 -32.04 4.90 -2.48
CA PRO A 277 -31.28 3.69 -2.78
C PRO A 277 -31.88 2.94 -3.98
N VAL A 278 -31.01 2.37 -4.81
CA VAL A 278 -31.42 1.43 -5.86
C VAL A 278 -31.70 0.08 -5.19
N THR A 279 -32.88 -0.49 -5.45
CA THR A 279 -33.29 -1.77 -4.87
C THR A 279 -33.53 -2.83 -5.93
N ILE A 280 -33.08 -4.05 -5.66
CA ILE A 280 -33.37 -5.25 -6.45
C ILE A 280 -34.05 -6.27 -5.53
N ASN A 281 -35.23 -6.76 -5.93
CA ASN A 281 -36.02 -7.72 -5.14
C ASN A 281 -36.23 -7.27 -3.68
N GLY A 282 -36.49 -5.97 -3.48
CA GLY A 282 -36.70 -5.37 -2.17
C GLY A 282 -35.44 -5.14 -1.31
N LYS A 283 -34.24 -5.45 -1.83
CA LYS A 283 -32.95 -5.23 -1.14
C LYS A 283 -32.18 -4.09 -1.78
N VAL A 284 -31.57 -3.23 -0.96
CA VAL A 284 -30.66 -2.19 -1.42
C VAL A 284 -29.45 -2.84 -2.11
N VAL A 285 -29.02 -2.29 -3.23
CA VAL A 285 -27.77 -2.67 -3.90
C VAL A 285 -26.62 -2.14 -3.05
N SER A 286 -26.05 -3.02 -2.24
CA SER A 286 -25.01 -2.72 -1.26
C SER A 286 -23.93 -3.79 -1.28
N PHE A 287 -22.68 -3.36 -1.20
CA PHE A 287 -21.50 -4.22 -1.11
C PHE A 287 -20.59 -3.67 -0.01
N PHE A 288 -19.64 -4.50 0.45
CA PHE A 288 -18.60 -4.02 1.36
C PHE A 288 -17.20 -4.27 0.83
N GLY A 289 -16.26 -3.45 1.27
CA GLY A 289 -14.82 -3.66 1.20
C GLY A 289 -14.23 -3.78 2.60
N THR A 290 -13.06 -4.41 2.69
CA THR A 290 -12.18 -4.39 3.88
C THR A 290 -11.37 -3.10 3.92
N ASN A 291 -10.99 -2.60 5.10
CA ASN A 291 -10.09 -1.46 5.28
C ASN A 291 -9.14 -1.76 6.47
N PRO A 292 -7.87 -2.14 6.25
CA PRO A 292 -6.87 -2.34 7.29
C PRO A 292 -6.44 -1.00 7.89
N VAL A 293 -6.55 -0.88 9.21
CA VAL A 293 -6.16 0.27 10.01
C VAL A 293 -5.64 -0.25 11.35
N ASP A 294 -4.42 0.12 11.72
CA ASP A 294 -3.77 -0.35 12.94
C ASP A 294 -2.68 0.68 13.37
N ILE A 295 -1.83 0.33 14.33
CA ILE A 295 -0.87 1.23 15.01
C ILE A 295 0.55 0.66 14.95
N PRO A 296 1.59 1.52 14.86
CA PRO A 296 2.95 1.11 15.11
C PRO A 296 3.18 0.57 16.53
N ASN A 297 3.78 -0.61 16.66
CA ASN A 297 4.12 -1.23 17.95
C ASN A 297 5.38 -0.63 18.62
N CYS A 298 5.54 0.70 18.57
CA CYS A 298 6.72 1.38 19.12
C CYS A 298 6.92 1.10 20.62
N TYR A 299 5.82 0.95 21.37
CA TYR A 299 5.86 0.72 22.82
C TYR A 299 6.59 -0.57 23.19
N THR A 300 6.52 -1.61 22.37
CA THR A 300 7.16 -2.91 22.63
C THR A 300 8.68 -2.76 22.89
N CYS A 301 9.35 -1.86 22.16
CA CYS A 301 10.78 -1.61 22.29
C CYS A 301 11.13 -0.36 23.11
N HIS A 302 10.29 0.68 23.06
CA HIS A 302 10.57 2.00 23.64
C HIS A 302 9.97 2.22 25.05
N SER A 303 9.32 1.21 25.64
CA SER A 303 8.73 1.28 26.99
C SER A 303 9.11 0.07 27.83
N GLY A 304 8.79 0.08 29.13
CA GLY A 304 9.00 -1.05 30.03
C GLY A 304 10.43 -1.56 29.99
N GLU A 305 10.60 -2.87 29.79
CA GLU A 305 11.90 -3.53 29.63
C GLU A 305 12.31 -3.69 28.16
N GLY A 306 11.69 -2.98 27.22
CA GLY A 306 12.08 -3.00 25.82
C GLY A 306 13.54 -2.57 25.59
N LEU A 307 14.18 -3.07 24.52
CA LEU A 307 15.60 -2.82 24.27
C LEU A 307 15.94 -1.32 24.24
N ALA A 308 15.13 -0.49 23.56
CA ALA A 308 15.39 0.94 23.47
C ALA A 308 15.17 1.65 24.82
N ALA A 309 14.19 1.21 25.62
CA ALA A 309 14.00 1.71 26.99
C ALA A 309 15.20 1.40 27.89
N ARG A 310 15.71 0.16 27.89
CA ARG A 310 16.91 -0.20 28.66
C ARG A 310 18.13 0.62 28.25
N MET A 311 18.33 0.82 26.95
CA MET A 311 19.41 1.67 26.42
C MET A 311 19.25 3.14 26.84
N ALA A 312 18.02 3.65 26.92
CA ALA A 312 17.73 4.99 27.38
C ALA A 312 18.08 5.17 28.86
N ARG A 313 17.69 4.22 29.74
CA ARG A 313 18.07 4.22 31.16
C ARG A 313 19.59 4.20 31.35
N GLN A 314 20.28 3.34 30.59
CA GLN A 314 21.75 3.28 30.59
C GLN A 314 22.41 4.60 30.16
N ALA A 315 21.73 5.40 29.33
CA ALA A 315 22.16 6.72 28.93
C ALA A 315 21.74 7.85 29.90
N GLY A 316 21.13 7.50 31.04
CA GLY A 316 20.65 8.43 32.07
C GLY A 316 19.33 9.14 31.74
N LEU A 317 18.58 8.65 30.74
CA LEU A 317 17.27 9.18 30.37
C LEU A 317 16.21 8.54 31.25
N THR A 318 15.30 9.34 31.81
CA THR A 318 14.35 8.89 32.85
C THR A 318 13.01 9.62 32.82
N LYS A 319 12.81 10.65 31.99
CA LYS A 319 11.52 11.37 31.95
C LYS A 319 10.39 10.46 31.48
N PHE A 320 10.70 9.50 30.62
CA PHE A 320 9.74 8.50 30.16
C PHE A 320 9.24 7.59 31.28
N ASP A 321 10.10 7.22 32.24
CA ASP A 321 9.66 6.46 33.42
C ASP A 321 8.76 7.33 34.32
N GLN A 322 9.06 8.63 34.46
CA GLN A 322 8.17 9.56 35.17
C GLN A 322 6.78 9.66 34.53
N GLU A 323 6.73 9.64 33.19
CA GLU A 323 5.47 9.65 32.46
C GLU A 323 4.63 8.40 32.76
N TYR A 324 5.26 7.22 32.74
CA TYR A 324 4.60 5.97 33.11
C TYR A 324 4.05 6.04 34.54
N GLU A 325 4.89 6.42 35.50
CA GLU A 325 4.52 6.50 36.93
C GLU A 325 3.37 7.49 37.17
N TYR A 326 3.37 8.64 36.50
CA TYR A 326 2.26 9.58 36.60
C TYR A 326 0.94 8.94 36.21
N TRP A 327 0.90 8.26 35.05
CA TRP A 327 -0.33 7.65 34.56
C TRP A 327 -0.83 6.58 35.52
N LYS A 328 0.05 5.69 35.99
CA LYS A 328 -0.30 4.62 36.94
C LYS A 328 -0.74 5.16 38.30
N LYS A 329 -0.15 6.26 38.76
CA LYS A 329 -0.46 6.88 40.06
C LYS A 329 -1.79 7.64 40.07
N HIS A 330 -2.07 8.41 39.01
CA HIS A 330 -3.16 9.37 39.00
C HIS A 330 -4.44 8.86 38.32
N TYR A 331 -4.35 7.81 37.49
CA TYR A 331 -5.48 7.30 36.71
C TYR A 331 -5.66 5.79 36.93
N PRO A 332 -6.46 5.37 37.93
CA PRO A 332 -6.69 3.96 38.21
C PRO A 332 -7.28 3.16 37.03
N ASP A 333 -7.89 3.84 36.05
CA ASP A 333 -8.47 3.23 34.86
C ASP A 333 -7.48 3.08 33.69
N ILE A 334 -6.24 3.58 33.79
CA ILE A 334 -5.29 3.46 32.68
C ILE A 334 -4.89 2.01 32.46
N SER A 335 -4.97 1.57 31.21
CA SER A 335 -4.48 0.27 30.81
C SER A 335 -2.94 0.26 30.78
N GLU A 336 -2.37 -0.94 30.86
CA GLU A 336 -0.94 -1.12 30.71
C GLU A 336 -0.45 -0.68 29.31
N PHE A 337 -1.24 -0.97 28.29
CA PHE A 337 -0.97 -0.56 26.91
C PHE A 337 -0.85 0.97 26.79
N MET A 338 -1.82 1.74 27.29
CA MET A 338 -1.81 3.21 27.16
C MET A 338 -0.71 3.87 28.00
N ALA A 339 -0.41 3.34 29.19
CA ALA A 339 0.70 3.81 30.01
C ALA A 339 2.04 3.59 29.29
N ARG A 340 2.26 2.39 28.72
CA ARG A 340 3.45 2.06 27.93
C ARG A 340 3.54 2.85 26.63
N GLN A 341 2.41 3.15 25.98
CA GLN A 341 2.39 3.98 24.77
C GLN A 341 2.86 5.41 25.08
N SER A 342 2.37 6.01 26.17
CA SER A 342 2.80 7.35 26.62
C SER A 342 4.28 7.36 27.00
N GLN A 343 4.73 6.34 27.74
CA GLN A 343 6.13 6.11 28.09
C GLN A 343 7.00 6.05 26.82
N ALA A 344 6.57 5.30 25.80
CA ALA A 344 7.30 5.15 24.55
C ALA A 344 7.46 6.48 23.81
N SER A 345 6.40 7.28 23.72
CA SER A 345 6.43 8.60 23.08
C SER A 345 7.45 9.53 23.74
N ILE A 346 7.44 9.64 25.07
CA ILE A 346 8.43 10.47 25.79
C ILE A 346 9.85 9.93 25.62
N ASN A 347 10.05 8.61 25.65
CA ASN A 347 11.37 8.02 25.43
C ASN A 347 11.93 8.34 24.03
N ILE A 348 11.09 8.26 22.99
CA ILE A 348 11.47 8.65 21.62
C ILE A 348 11.94 10.12 21.59
N LEU A 349 11.19 11.03 22.24
CA LEU A 349 11.55 12.44 22.31
C LEU A 349 12.83 12.68 23.13
N GLU A 350 13.03 12.01 24.28
CA GLU A 350 14.27 12.09 25.07
C GLU A 350 15.49 11.60 24.28
N LEU A 351 15.34 10.49 23.56
CA LEU A 351 16.40 9.97 22.70
C LEU A 351 16.75 10.95 21.59
N HIS A 352 15.73 11.62 21.02
CA HIS A 352 15.92 12.67 20.04
C HIS A 352 16.69 13.86 20.63
N ASP A 353 16.28 14.36 21.80
CA ASP A 353 16.94 15.50 22.44
C ASP A 353 18.40 15.15 22.77
N LYS A 354 18.64 13.96 23.33
CA LYS A 354 19.98 13.47 23.70
C LYS A 354 20.91 13.27 22.50
N ARG A 355 20.41 12.64 21.42
CA ARG A 355 21.26 12.20 20.30
C ARG A 355 21.34 13.21 19.17
N HIS A 356 20.32 14.04 19.03
CA HIS A 356 20.19 14.97 17.92
C HIS A 356 20.13 16.42 18.38
N GLY A 357 20.12 16.69 19.69
CA GLY A 357 20.04 18.04 20.25
C GLY A 357 18.75 18.74 19.83
N THR A 358 17.68 17.97 19.61
CA THR A 358 16.33 18.54 19.56
C THR A 358 15.99 19.05 20.95
N GLU A 359 15.01 19.95 21.03
CA GLU A 359 14.58 20.57 22.29
C GLU A 359 13.09 20.26 22.51
N PHE A 360 12.67 19.05 22.17
CA PHE A 360 11.26 18.66 22.21
C PHE A 360 10.72 18.57 23.63
N LEU A 361 11.59 18.30 24.61
CA LEU A 361 11.20 18.17 26.03
C LEU A 361 11.72 19.34 26.88
N LYS A 362 12.09 20.48 26.28
CA LYS A 362 12.60 21.65 27.03
C LYS A 362 11.62 22.19 28.06
N GLU A 363 10.33 22.05 27.80
CA GLU A 363 9.21 22.52 28.64
C GLU A 363 8.45 21.33 29.29
N TYR A 364 9.02 20.12 29.23
CA TYR A 364 8.37 18.93 29.77
C TYR A 364 8.07 19.05 31.27
N ASN A 365 6.79 19.02 31.62
CA ASN A 365 6.31 19.02 33.01
C ASN A 365 5.57 17.71 33.34
N PRO A 366 6.14 16.82 34.17
CA PRO A 366 5.52 15.54 34.55
C PRO A 366 4.32 15.67 35.49
N GLU A 367 4.04 16.86 36.03
CA GLU A 367 2.88 17.11 36.90
C GLU A 367 1.74 17.85 36.19
N ALA A 368 1.94 18.29 34.93
CA ALA A 368 0.90 18.96 34.16
C ALA A 368 -0.26 17.99 33.82
N PRO A 369 -1.54 18.38 34.04
CA PRO A 369 -2.66 17.45 33.87
C PRO A 369 -3.02 17.16 32.41
N THR A 370 -2.62 18.02 31.47
CA THR A 370 -3.03 17.96 30.05
C THR A 370 -1.85 18.13 29.10
N ASN A 371 -1.40 19.38 28.87
CA ASN A 371 -0.28 19.67 27.99
C ASN A 371 1.03 19.64 28.79
N ARG A 372 1.78 18.56 28.61
CA ARG A 372 3.10 18.41 29.26
C ARG A 372 4.24 19.08 28.51
N LEU A 373 4.06 19.37 27.22
CA LEU A 373 5.12 19.91 26.37
C LEU A 373 5.10 21.45 26.33
N GLY A 374 4.14 22.09 27.01
CA GLY A 374 4.01 23.54 27.03
C GLY A 374 3.81 24.10 25.61
N SER A 375 4.51 25.20 25.30
CA SER A 375 4.45 25.85 23.99
C SER A 375 5.10 25.03 22.86
N VAL A 376 5.90 24.00 23.19
CA VAL A 376 6.41 23.06 22.18
C VAL A 376 5.26 22.34 21.48
N GLY A 377 4.25 21.95 22.25
CA GLY A 377 3.12 21.15 21.80
C GLY A 377 3.55 19.80 21.24
N VAL A 378 2.62 19.11 20.59
CA VAL A 378 2.90 17.87 19.88
C VAL A 378 3.99 18.04 18.80
N VAL A 379 4.87 17.06 18.70
CA VAL A 379 5.92 16.97 17.68
C VAL A 379 5.42 16.22 16.45
N TYR A 380 5.29 16.90 15.32
CA TYR A 380 5.01 16.25 14.04
C TYR A 380 6.33 15.91 13.34
N CYS A 381 6.63 14.62 13.20
CA CYS A 381 7.91 14.14 12.70
C CYS A 381 8.25 14.70 11.31
N ALA A 382 7.23 14.89 10.46
CA ALA A 382 7.43 15.38 9.10
C ALA A 382 7.89 16.85 9.04
N ASP A 383 7.79 17.61 10.13
CA ASP A 383 8.31 18.98 10.17
C ASP A 383 9.82 19.05 9.92
N CYS A 384 10.55 18.06 10.43
CA CYS A 384 11.99 17.93 10.22
C CYS A 384 12.32 16.89 9.13
N HIS A 385 11.52 15.82 9.05
CA HIS A 385 11.75 14.68 8.17
C HIS A 385 10.79 14.71 6.98
N GLY A 386 11.24 15.22 5.82
CA GLY A 386 10.39 15.28 4.63
C GLY A 386 9.73 13.94 4.30
N ASP A 387 8.51 14.01 3.78
CA ASP A 387 7.64 12.85 3.65
C ASP A 387 6.70 12.98 2.45
N ASN A 388 6.80 12.04 1.51
CA ASN A 388 5.95 12.02 0.32
C ASN A 388 4.55 11.48 0.62
N ILE A 389 4.36 10.64 1.67
CA ILE A 389 3.06 10.02 1.89
C ILE A 389 2.02 11.08 2.28
N SER A 390 2.41 12.05 3.12
CA SER A 390 1.59 13.22 3.47
C SER A 390 1.68 14.38 2.45
N GLY A 391 2.47 14.25 1.38
CA GLY A 391 2.71 15.33 0.42
C GLY A 391 3.61 16.47 0.94
N ASN A 392 4.30 16.26 2.07
CA ASN A 392 5.25 17.21 2.64
C ASN A 392 6.62 17.11 1.95
N LEU A 393 6.71 17.77 0.79
CA LEU A 393 7.90 17.73 -0.07
C LEU A 393 9.02 18.66 0.41
N GLN A 394 8.89 19.36 1.54
CA GLN A 394 9.88 20.32 2.02
C GLN A 394 10.45 19.94 3.39
N SER A 395 11.76 20.09 3.58
CA SER A 395 12.43 19.85 4.87
C SER A 395 13.51 20.91 5.13
N PRO A 396 13.41 21.65 6.26
CA PRO A 396 12.28 21.66 7.19
C PRO A 396 10.98 22.18 6.56
N ARG A 397 9.83 21.78 7.11
CA ARG A 397 8.52 22.27 6.67
C ARG A 397 8.38 23.76 7.02
N PRO A 398 8.10 24.66 6.06
CA PRO A 398 8.08 26.09 6.34
C PRO A 398 7.00 26.57 7.30
N THR A 399 5.92 25.81 7.47
CA THR A 399 4.76 26.16 8.32
C THR A 399 4.83 25.53 9.71
N ALA A 400 5.98 24.99 10.11
CA ALA A 400 6.11 24.29 11.39
C ALA A 400 6.39 25.26 12.56
N THR A 401 5.83 24.95 13.74
CA THR A 401 5.78 25.84 14.92
C THR A 401 6.14 25.10 16.23
N GLY A 402 6.41 25.86 17.29
CA GLY A 402 6.63 25.36 18.67
C GLY A 402 8.05 24.91 19.01
N TYR A 403 8.86 24.47 18.04
CA TYR A 403 10.23 23.98 18.30
C TYR A 403 11.23 24.31 17.21
N LYS A 404 12.52 24.23 17.58
CA LYS A 404 13.63 24.42 16.67
C LYS A 404 13.70 23.30 15.63
N LEU A 405 13.42 23.65 14.39
CA LEU A 405 13.50 22.73 13.26
C LEU A 405 14.93 22.37 12.90
N LYS A 406 15.12 21.12 12.45
CA LYS A 406 16.37 20.63 11.89
C LYS A 406 16.10 19.94 10.57
N LYS A 407 16.92 20.24 9.56
CA LYS A 407 16.90 19.47 8.31
C LYS A 407 17.39 18.05 8.61
N ALA A 408 16.56 17.06 8.33
CA ALA A 408 16.87 15.66 8.59
C ALA A 408 16.69 14.81 7.32
N LYS A 409 17.09 13.53 7.42
CA LYS A 409 16.80 12.53 6.39
C LYS A 409 15.28 12.37 6.23
N PRO A 410 14.78 11.97 5.05
CA PRO A 410 13.36 11.62 4.86
C PRO A 410 12.86 10.68 5.95
N LEU A 411 11.58 10.77 6.33
CA LEU A 411 11.03 10.00 7.45
C LEU A 411 11.24 8.49 7.27
N THR A 412 10.90 7.98 6.09
CA THR A 412 11.13 6.57 5.68
C THR A 412 12.60 6.18 5.84
N GLU A 413 13.55 7.03 5.44
CA GLU A 413 14.97 6.70 5.57
C GLU A 413 15.43 6.73 7.04
N ALA A 414 15.01 7.74 7.80
CA ALA A 414 15.46 7.95 9.17
C ALA A 414 15.05 6.78 10.09
N ILE A 415 13.78 6.38 10.02
CA ILE A 415 13.24 5.28 10.83
C ILE A 415 13.89 3.96 10.41
N HIS A 416 13.79 3.59 9.13
CA HIS A 416 14.22 2.25 8.71
C HIS A 416 15.74 2.06 8.84
N ALA A 417 16.57 3.05 8.46
CA ALA A 417 18.02 2.92 8.57
C ALA A 417 18.47 2.76 10.03
N LYS A 418 17.83 3.47 10.97
CA LYS A 418 18.20 3.37 12.40
C LYS A 418 17.87 1.99 12.95
N HIS A 419 16.67 1.48 12.67
CA HIS A 419 16.22 0.19 13.17
C HIS A 419 16.92 -0.99 12.49
N ALA A 420 17.25 -0.89 11.19
CA ALA A 420 18.03 -1.91 10.50
C ALA A 420 19.40 -2.16 11.15
N VAL A 421 19.97 -1.18 11.85
CA VAL A 421 21.24 -1.33 12.60
C VAL A 421 21.01 -1.69 14.07
N ALA A 422 20.06 -1.03 14.73
CA ALA A 422 19.84 -1.23 16.17
C ALA A 422 19.16 -2.58 16.47
N ILE A 423 18.27 -3.02 15.59
CA ILE A 423 17.46 -4.24 15.72
C ILE A 423 17.32 -4.95 14.36
N PRO A 424 18.41 -5.47 13.77
CA PRO A 424 18.36 -6.14 12.47
C PRO A 424 17.50 -7.40 12.47
N MET A 425 17.37 -8.08 13.62
CA MET A 425 16.49 -9.24 13.85
C MET A 425 16.45 -10.26 12.70
N PRO A 426 17.60 -10.79 12.23
CA PRO A 426 17.56 -11.83 11.21
C PRO A 426 16.88 -13.09 11.76
N ASP A 427 16.09 -13.75 10.92
CA ASP A 427 15.69 -15.13 11.10
C ASP A 427 16.87 -16.08 10.79
N LYS A 428 16.67 -17.40 10.90
CA LYS A 428 17.74 -18.38 10.64
C LYS A 428 18.27 -18.33 9.21
N GLY A 429 17.45 -17.92 8.25
CA GLY A 429 17.84 -17.73 6.85
C GLY A 429 18.51 -16.38 6.56
N GLY A 430 18.63 -15.50 7.56
CA GLY A 430 19.19 -14.16 7.45
C GLY A 430 18.19 -13.08 7.03
N ARG A 431 16.89 -13.40 6.87
CA ARG A 431 15.86 -12.42 6.49
C ARG A 431 15.39 -11.65 7.70
N THR A 432 15.24 -10.35 7.58
CA THR A 432 14.86 -9.53 8.73
C THR A 432 13.41 -9.76 9.14
N GLN A 433 13.19 -9.84 10.45
CA GLN A 433 11.89 -9.85 11.11
C GLN A 433 11.42 -8.43 11.47
N ASN A 434 12.31 -7.43 11.37
CA ASN A 434 12.15 -6.13 12.00
C ASN A 434 10.96 -5.32 11.48
N CYS A 435 10.49 -5.59 10.27
CA CYS A 435 9.37 -4.88 9.67
C CYS A 435 8.13 -5.04 10.56
N GLN A 436 7.85 -6.27 10.99
CA GLN A 436 6.64 -6.59 11.76
C GLN A 436 6.83 -6.37 13.26
N ALA A 437 8.02 -5.97 13.69
CA ALA A 437 8.21 -5.45 15.05
C ALA A 437 7.55 -4.07 15.21
N CYS A 438 7.38 -3.32 14.11
CA CYS A 438 6.75 -2.00 14.11
C CYS A 438 5.45 -1.98 13.33
N HIS A 439 5.39 -2.58 12.14
CA HIS A 439 4.18 -2.58 11.32
C HIS A 439 3.12 -3.55 11.89
N PRO A 440 1.83 -3.26 11.65
CA PRO A 440 0.66 -3.95 12.18
C PRO A 440 0.77 -5.47 12.25
N THR A 441 0.51 -5.99 13.45
CA THR A 441 0.51 -7.41 13.75
C THR A 441 -0.76 -7.85 14.45
N HIS A 442 -1.73 -6.97 14.66
CA HIS A 442 -3.02 -7.35 15.22
C HIS A 442 -3.80 -8.21 14.21
N TRP A 443 -4.74 -8.97 14.76
CA TRP A 443 -5.58 -9.97 14.12
C TRP A 443 -7.04 -9.56 14.26
N GLN A 444 -7.89 -10.07 13.35
CA GLN A 444 -9.35 -9.96 13.52
C GLN A 444 -9.84 -10.62 14.81
N ALA A 445 -9.28 -11.80 15.11
CA ALA A 445 -9.55 -12.56 16.32
C ALA A 445 -8.92 -11.88 17.54
N GLU A 446 -9.74 -11.56 18.54
CA GLU A 446 -9.36 -10.72 19.68
C GLU A 446 -8.33 -11.39 20.58
N GLU A 447 -8.52 -12.69 20.84
CA GLU A 447 -7.62 -13.52 21.64
C GLU A 447 -6.21 -13.60 21.05
N MET A 448 -6.07 -13.35 19.75
CA MET A 448 -4.79 -13.34 19.04
C MET A 448 -4.07 -11.99 19.17
N ASN A 449 -4.69 -10.96 19.74
CA ASN A 449 -4.05 -9.66 19.99
C ASN A 449 -3.30 -9.61 21.32
N ASP A 450 -3.31 -10.67 22.11
CA ASP A 450 -2.44 -10.80 23.26
C ASP A 450 -1.05 -11.32 22.83
N PHE A 451 -0.03 -10.46 22.86
CA PHE A 451 1.31 -10.79 22.39
C PHE A 451 2.00 -11.84 23.25
N ALA A 452 1.67 -11.91 24.54
CA ALA A 452 2.24 -12.89 25.45
C ALA A 452 1.78 -14.30 25.10
N THR A 453 0.52 -14.45 24.64
CA THR A 453 -0.08 -15.77 24.37
C THR A 453 -0.15 -16.13 22.90
N ASN A 454 -0.09 -15.17 21.98
CA ASN A 454 -0.17 -15.46 20.55
C ASN A 454 1.15 -16.10 20.06
N PRO A 455 1.16 -17.39 19.67
CA PRO A 455 2.37 -18.09 19.24
C PRO A 455 2.89 -17.64 17.86
N PHE A 456 2.11 -16.82 17.15
CA PHE A 456 2.39 -16.40 15.79
C PHE A 456 2.97 -14.99 15.68
N GLN A 457 3.08 -14.26 16.79
CA GLN A 457 3.77 -12.97 16.82
C GLN A 457 5.25 -13.12 16.48
N ILE A 458 5.79 -12.14 15.75
CA ILE A 458 7.19 -12.12 15.30
C ILE A 458 8.15 -11.66 16.43
N VAL A 459 7.63 -10.90 17.39
CA VAL A 459 8.35 -10.43 18.58
C VAL A 459 7.56 -10.73 19.86
N ASP A 460 8.25 -10.76 21.00
CA ASP A 460 7.61 -10.75 22.32
C ASP A 460 7.25 -9.33 22.80
N ASP A 461 6.64 -9.22 23.99
CA ASP A 461 6.17 -7.96 24.60
C ASP A 461 7.29 -6.94 24.93
N ASN A 462 8.55 -7.35 24.79
CA ASN A 462 9.74 -6.52 25.00
C ASN A 462 10.55 -6.33 23.71
N GLY A 463 10.02 -6.81 22.58
CA GLY A 463 10.57 -6.60 21.25
C GLY A 463 11.71 -7.54 20.94
N ASN A 464 11.83 -8.69 21.62
CA ASN A 464 12.83 -9.69 21.25
C ASN A 464 12.31 -10.57 20.10
N PRO A 465 13.15 -10.93 19.12
CA PRO A 465 12.74 -11.73 17.97
C PRO A 465 12.42 -13.17 18.36
N ARG A 466 11.39 -13.76 17.73
CA ARG A 466 10.95 -15.15 18.00
C ARG A 466 11.43 -16.17 16.97
N PHE A 467 11.84 -15.75 15.78
CA PHE A 467 12.25 -16.65 14.69
C PHE A 467 13.75 -16.62 14.40
N SER A 468 14.60 -16.23 15.36
CA SER A 468 16.06 -16.24 15.15
C SER A 468 16.62 -17.62 14.80
N ASP A 469 15.99 -18.70 15.27
CA ASP A 469 16.39 -20.09 14.99
C ASP A 469 15.44 -20.81 14.02
N SER A 470 14.52 -20.09 13.36
CA SER A 470 13.54 -20.65 12.42
C SER A 470 13.34 -19.72 11.23
N ASP A 471 12.44 -20.09 10.31
CA ASP A 471 12.05 -19.25 9.19
C ASP A 471 10.89 -18.35 9.61
N HIS A 472 11.01 -17.03 9.49
CA HIS A 472 9.90 -16.16 9.89
C HIS A 472 8.65 -16.37 9.02
N ARG A 473 8.79 -16.94 7.82
CA ARG A 473 7.66 -17.16 6.89
C ARG A 473 6.75 -18.28 7.36
N VAL A 474 7.14 -19.03 8.39
CA VAL A 474 6.24 -20.00 9.05
C VAL A 474 5.46 -19.40 10.23
N ALA A 475 5.74 -18.15 10.62
CA ALA A 475 4.94 -17.44 11.63
C ALA A 475 3.46 -17.43 11.21
N GLY A 476 2.50 -17.47 12.13
CA GLY A 476 1.08 -17.61 11.77
C GLY A 476 0.41 -16.33 11.25
N GLY A 477 1.15 -15.24 11.09
CA GLY A 477 0.72 -14.07 10.32
C GLY A 477 0.52 -12.80 11.15
N GLY A 478 0.01 -11.79 10.47
CA GLY A 478 -0.24 -10.42 10.92
C GLY A 478 -0.75 -9.62 9.72
N CYS A 479 -0.88 -8.29 9.80
CA CYS A 479 -1.56 -7.55 8.74
C CYS A 479 -0.95 -7.69 7.33
N TYR A 480 0.32 -8.11 7.25
CA TYR A 480 1.07 -8.23 6.00
C TYR A 480 1.75 -9.58 5.79
N LEU A 481 1.99 -10.35 6.84
CA LEU A 481 2.72 -11.61 6.74
C LEU A 481 1.74 -12.78 6.64
N ARG A 482 1.93 -13.64 5.63
CA ARG A 482 1.07 -14.78 5.30
C ARG A 482 -0.41 -14.41 5.13
N ARG A 483 -0.68 -13.19 4.71
CA ARG A 483 -2.04 -12.69 4.50
C ARG A 483 -2.38 -12.75 3.02
N ASP A 484 -1.67 -11.98 2.20
CA ASP A 484 -1.96 -11.77 0.79
C ASP A 484 -1.44 -12.90 -0.11
N ALA A 485 -1.84 -12.89 -1.37
CA ALA A 485 -1.49 -13.90 -2.39
C ALA A 485 0.01 -14.23 -2.49
N HIS A 486 0.92 -13.29 -2.20
CA HIS A 486 2.36 -13.49 -2.33
C HIS A 486 2.99 -14.11 -1.09
N SER A 487 2.39 -13.88 0.09
CA SER A 487 2.85 -14.42 1.36
C SER A 487 2.02 -15.64 1.81
N ASN A 488 0.86 -15.87 1.19
CA ASN A 488 -0.07 -16.95 1.49
C ASN A 488 0.47 -18.32 1.02
N PRO A 489 0.73 -19.28 1.92
CA PRO A 489 1.23 -20.60 1.56
C PRO A 489 0.20 -21.47 0.83
N ASP A 490 -1.09 -21.16 0.96
CA ASP A 490 -2.20 -21.92 0.36
C ASP A 490 -2.53 -21.46 -1.06
N VAL A 491 -1.80 -20.48 -1.60
CA VAL A 491 -2.00 -19.97 -2.96
C VAL A 491 -1.67 -21.05 -3.99
N LYS A 492 -2.51 -21.19 -5.02
CA LYS A 492 -2.36 -22.23 -6.05
C LYS A 492 -2.14 -21.62 -7.43
N PRO A 493 -1.34 -22.29 -8.30
CA PRO A 493 -1.22 -21.98 -9.73
C PRO A 493 -2.57 -21.75 -10.43
N PRO A 494 -2.60 -20.95 -11.52
CA PRO A 494 -1.44 -20.38 -12.23
C PRO A 494 -0.95 -19.02 -11.70
N PHE A 495 0.37 -18.81 -11.68
CA PHE A 495 0.98 -17.55 -11.22
C PHE A 495 1.38 -16.55 -12.34
N PHE A 496 1.37 -16.92 -13.62
CA PHE A 496 1.79 -16.06 -14.75
C PHE A 496 3.10 -15.30 -14.50
N LEU A 497 4.21 -16.03 -14.34
CA LEU A 497 5.51 -15.49 -13.94
C LEU A 497 6.45 -15.25 -15.13
N ASN A 498 7.21 -14.15 -15.07
CA ASN A 498 8.39 -13.95 -15.90
C ASN A 498 9.58 -14.76 -15.33
N GLU A 499 10.77 -14.68 -15.95
CA GLU A 499 11.94 -15.45 -15.49
C GLU A 499 12.42 -15.08 -14.08
N LEU A 500 12.28 -13.81 -13.68
CA LEU A 500 12.59 -13.37 -12.32
C LEU A 500 11.54 -13.89 -11.30
N GLY A 501 10.26 -13.86 -11.63
CA GLY A 501 9.21 -14.47 -10.81
C GLY A 501 9.41 -15.98 -10.64
N LYS A 502 9.76 -16.69 -11.72
CA LYS A 502 10.14 -18.12 -11.65
C LYS A 502 11.37 -18.34 -10.78
N TRP A 503 12.30 -17.39 -10.75
CA TRP A 503 13.44 -17.45 -9.85
C TRP A 503 13.00 -17.31 -8.38
N TYR A 504 12.14 -16.34 -8.05
CA TYR A 504 11.59 -16.18 -6.69
C TYR A 504 10.81 -17.42 -6.23
N LEU A 505 9.93 -17.95 -7.08
CA LEU A 505 9.16 -19.16 -6.74
C LEU A 505 10.08 -20.32 -6.38
N ARG A 506 11.17 -20.54 -7.15
CA ARG A 506 12.09 -21.67 -6.96
C ARG A 506 13.11 -21.46 -5.83
N ASN A 507 13.61 -20.24 -5.66
CA ASN A 507 14.78 -19.96 -4.80
C ASN A 507 14.40 -19.25 -3.50
N VAL A 508 13.16 -18.82 -3.36
CA VAL A 508 12.64 -18.19 -2.14
C VAL A 508 11.42 -18.98 -1.67
N SER A 509 10.32 -18.96 -2.41
CA SER A 509 9.05 -19.49 -1.92
C SER A 509 9.03 -21.01 -1.72
N LYS A 510 9.84 -21.77 -2.48
CA LYS A 510 9.96 -23.24 -2.39
C LYS A 510 11.27 -23.73 -1.76
N VAL A 511 11.88 -22.91 -0.90
CA VAL A 511 13.04 -23.36 -0.09
C VAL A 511 12.86 -23.03 1.39
N ASP A 512 13.44 -23.88 2.24
CA ASP A 512 13.54 -23.66 3.67
C ASP A 512 14.61 -22.62 4.03
N GLU A 513 14.80 -22.37 5.32
CA GLU A 513 15.81 -21.43 5.83
C GLU A 513 17.26 -21.89 5.64
N ASN A 514 17.47 -23.18 5.35
CA ASN A 514 18.76 -23.76 5.03
C ASN A 514 19.03 -23.78 3.50
N GLY A 515 18.04 -23.39 2.69
CA GLY A 515 18.10 -23.41 1.23
C GLY A 515 17.75 -24.76 0.60
N ASN A 516 17.19 -25.69 1.37
CA ASN A 516 16.71 -26.98 0.84
C ASN A 516 15.35 -26.80 0.17
N PRO A 517 15.09 -27.47 -0.97
CA PRO A 517 13.77 -27.50 -1.58
C PRO A 517 12.70 -28.06 -0.64
N ILE A 518 11.51 -27.49 -0.71
CA ILE A 518 10.33 -27.93 0.03
C ILE A 518 9.13 -28.08 -0.91
N ASP A 519 8.21 -28.98 -0.56
CA ASP A 519 7.01 -29.25 -1.36
C ASP A 519 5.95 -28.16 -1.19
N GLU A 520 5.81 -27.65 0.04
CA GLU A 520 4.88 -26.58 0.40
C GLU A 520 5.48 -25.20 0.14
N ILE A 521 4.67 -24.29 -0.40
CA ILE A 521 5.07 -22.91 -0.66
C ILE A 521 5.09 -22.15 0.67
N ARG A 522 6.21 -21.54 1.05
CA ARG A 522 6.31 -20.62 2.20
C ARG A 522 5.95 -19.16 1.85
N GLY A 523 5.86 -18.85 0.56
CA GLY A 523 5.61 -17.49 0.08
C GLY A 523 6.82 -16.55 0.17
N LEU A 524 6.57 -15.29 -0.13
CA LEU A 524 7.51 -14.17 -0.05
C LEU A 524 7.36 -13.41 1.28
N THR A 525 8.40 -12.65 1.63
CA THR A 525 8.38 -11.70 2.74
C THR A 525 8.56 -10.26 2.26
N CYS A 526 8.40 -9.29 3.16
CA CYS A 526 8.46 -7.85 2.91
C CYS A 526 9.70 -7.46 2.08
N THR A 527 10.86 -8.01 2.43
CA THR A 527 12.13 -7.68 1.77
C THR A 527 12.34 -8.38 0.42
N ASN A 528 11.43 -9.25 -0.02
CA ASN A 528 11.41 -9.72 -1.41
C ASN A 528 10.67 -8.74 -2.33
N CYS A 529 9.84 -7.86 -1.76
CA CYS A 529 9.12 -6.80 -2.46
C CYS A 529 9.82 -5.45 -2.28
N HIS A 530 10.22 -5.09 -1.07
CA HIS A 530 10.94 -3.85 -0.77
C HIS A 530 12.44 -4.13 -0.75
N ASN A 531 13.06 -4.14 -1.93
CA ASN A 531 14.49 -4.41 -2.09
C ASN A 531 15.16 -3.56 -3.15
N ARG A 532 16.49 -3.66 -3.18
CA ARG A 532 17.31 -2.89 -4.10
C ARG A 532 17.11 -3.32 -5.55
N LEU A 533 16.80 -4.59 -5.83
CA LEU A 533 16.56 -5.08 -7.19
C LEU A 533 15.45 -4.26 -7.87
N ASN A 534 14.33 -4.04 -7.20
CA ASN A 534 13.17 -3.37 -7.77
C ASN A 534 13.48 -1.93 -8.19
N ILE A 535 14.27 -1.21 -7.39
CA ILE A 535 14.75 0.13 -7.70
C ILE A 535 15.68 0.12 -8.92
N GLU A 536 16.62 -0.84 -8.99
CA GLU A 536 17.55 -0.91 -10.14
C GLU A 536 16.85 -1.31 -11.43
N LEU A 537 15.86 -2.21 -11.36
CA LEU A 537 15.01 -2.55 -12.50
C LEU A 537 14.25 -1.31 -12.98
N TYR A 538 13.61 -0.57 -12.07
CA TYR A 538 12.91 0.67 -12.43
C TYR A 538 13.87 1.71 -13.03
N ARG A 539 15.06 1.92 -12.46
CA ARG A 539 16.06 2.86 -13.03
C ARG A 539 16.53 2.46 -14.42
N TYR A 540 16.68 1.16 -14.69
CA TYR A 540 17.12 0.65 -15.99
C TYR A 540 16.11 0.95 -17.11
N ASP A 541 14.82 0.99 -16.78
CA ASP A 541 13.75 1.09 -17.77
C ASP A 541 13.84 2.37 -18.61
N ASN A 542 13.40 2.28 -19.86
CA ASN A 542 12.97 3.40 -20.68
C ASN A 542 11.97 2.81 -21.67
N LEU A 543 10.74 2.64 -21.20
CA LEU A 543 9.71 1.87 -21.87
C LEU A 543 9.01 2.73 -22.93
N GLU A 544 8.78 2.14 -24.09
CA GLU A 544 7.92 2.71 -25.13
C GLU A 544 6.50 2.14 -25.04
N ASP A 545 6.37 0.93 -24.51
CA ASP A 545 5.09 0.27 -24.25
C ASP A 545 5.26 -0.77 -23.15
N VAL A 546 4.59 -0.56 -22.02
CA VAL A 546 4.69 -1.44 -20.85
C VAL A 546 4.07 -2.82 -21.07
N VAL A 547 3.00 -2.90 -21.86
CA VAL A 547 2.21 -4.13 -22.07
C VAL A 547 2.88 -5.02 -23.12
N LEU A 548 3.52 -4.40 -24.11
CA LEU A 548 4.31 -5.08 -25.12
C LEU A 548 5.77 -5.29 -24.71
N GLN A 549 6.20 -4.73 -23.56
CA GLN A 549 7.59 -4.70 -23.10
C GLN A 549 8.56 -4.14 -24.17
N LYS A 550 8.14 -3.08 -24.87
CA LYS A 550 8.96 -2.37 -25.87
C LYS A 550 9.79 -1.27 -25.22
N GLY A 551 10.92 -0.95 -25.85
CA GLY A 551 11.93 -0.06 -25.29
C GLY A 551 12.97 -0.83 -24.47
N LYS A 552 13.55 -0.16 -23.47
CA LYS A 552 14.61 -0.71 -22.63
C LYS A 552 14.01 -1.25 -21.32
N THR A 553 14.18 -2.54 -21.05
CA THR A 553 13.75 -3.21 -19.80
C THR A 553 14.54 -4.50 -19.59
N LEU A 554 14.71 -4.90 -18.32
CA LEU A 554 15.26 -6.21 -17.94
C LEU A 554 14.18 -7.25 -17.62
N ARG A 555 12.91 -6.84 -17.46
CA ARG A 555 11.82 -7.72 -16.98
C ARG A 555 11.33 -8.74 -18.01
N ASN A 556 11.77 -8.61 -19.26
CA ASN A 556 11.54 -9.57 -20.34
C ASN A 556 12.81 -10.35 -20.74
N LYS A 557 13.86 -10.31 -19.91
CA LYS A 557 15.17 -10.95 -20.15
C LYS A 557 15.31 -12.24 -19.38
N SER A 558 16.32 -13.04 -19.74
CA SER A 558 16.64 -14.25 -18.98
C SER A 558 17.20 -13.88 -17.60
N ILE A 559 17.10 -14.80 -16.64
CA ILE A 559 17.64 -14.55 -15.30
C ILE A 559 19.15 -14.32 -15.31
N GLU A 560 19.89 -14.98 -16.21
CA GLU A 560 21.33 -14.81 -16.40
C GLU A 560 21.67 -13.40 -16.89
N GLU A 561 20.88 -12.85 -17.82
CA GLU A 561 21.05 -11.48 -18.29
C GLU A 561 20.77 -10.46 -17.17
N ILE A 562 19.71 -10.70 -16.36
CA ILE A 562 19.40 -9.86 -15.21
C ILE A 562 20.57 -9.88 -14.20
N ILE A 563 21.08 -11.06 -13.83
CA ILE A 563 22.22 -11.21 -12.91
C ILE A 563 23.47 -10.52 -13.48
N LYS A 564 23.73 -10.67 -14.78
CA LYS A 564 24.86 -10.02 -15.45
C LYS A 564 24.79 -8.51 -15.34
N VAL A 565 23.63 -7.92 -15.58
CA VAL A 565 23.46 -6.45 -15.56
C VAL A 565 23.43 -5.90 -14.13
N ILE A 566 22.71 -6.56 -13.21
CA ILE A 566 22.49 -6.06 -11.84
C ILE A 566 23.69 -6.35 -10.91
N ALA A 567 24.29 -7.53 -11.05
CA ALA A 567 25.32 -8.03 -10.13
C ALA A 567 26.66 -8.35 -10.83
N GLY A 568 26.83 -7.99 -12.10
CA GLY A 568 28.08 -8.25 -12.84
C GLY A 568 28.34 -9.74 -13.09
N GLY A 569 27.31 -10.58 -13.03
CA GLY A 569 27.42 -12.03 -13.14
C GLY A 569 27.59 -12.76 -11.80
N ASP A 570 27.71 -12.04 -10.69
CA ASP A 570 27.81 -12.65 -9.35
C ASP A 570 26.43 -13.09 -8.85
N TYR A 571 26.16 -14.39 -8.95
CA TYR A 571 24.91 -14.98 -8.48
C TYR A 571 24.68 -14.80 -6.98
N LYS A 572 25.72 -14.95 -6.15
CA LYS A 572 25.59 -14.85 -4.69
C LYS A 572 25.21 -13.44 -4.30
N LYS A 573 25.86 -12.44 -4.91
CA LYS A 573 25.50 -11.03 -4.72
C LYS A 573 24.09 -10.73 -5.22
N PHE A 574 23.69 -11.23 -6.38
CA PHE A 574 22.32 -11.08 -6.87
C PHE A 574 21.30 -11.62 -5.86
N ARG A 575 21.50 -12.86 -5.40
CA ARG A 575 20.61 -13.53 -4.45
C ARG A 575 20.60 -12.80 -3.10
N ASP A 576 21.75 -12.67 -2.44
CA ASP A 576 21.82 -12.30 -1.02
C ASP A 576 21.82 -10.78 -0.77
N TYR A 577 22.01 -9.95 -1.80
CA TYR A 577 22.00 -8.47 -1.67
C TYR A 577 20.83 -7.81 -2.39
N TYR A 578 20.46 -8.29 -3.59
CA TYR A 578 19.46 -7.63 -4.42
C TYR A 578 18.07 -8.25 -4.32
N ALA A 579 17.93 -9.56 -4.53
CA ALA A 579 16.63 -10.22 -4.70
C ALA A 579 16.05 -10.79 -3.39
N ASP A 580 16.85 -11.53 -2.64
CA ASP A 580 16.51 -12.11 -1.33
C ASP A 580 17.50 -11.60 -0.28
N PRO A 581 17.43 -10.30 0.09
CA PRO A 581 18.44 -9.65 0.91
C PRO A 581 18.61 -10.35 2.28
N LYS A 582 19.83 -10.81 2.56
CA LYS A 582 20.20 -11.51 3.81
C LYS A 582 21.14 -10.66 4.64
N ILE A 583 20.78 -10.47 5.91
CA ILE A 583 21.61 -9.82 6.91
C ILE A 583 22.62 -10.84 7.44
N THR A 584 23.90 -10.49 7.37
CA THR A 584 25.01 -11.25 7.94
C THR A 584 25.91 -10.33 8.75
N LYS A 585 27.03 -10.83 9.27
CA LYS A 585 28.03 -9.97 9.95
C LYS A 585 28.73 -9.02 8.96
N GLU A 586 28.83 -9.42 7.70
CA GLU A 586 29.56 -8.71 6.65
C GLU A 586 28.67 -7.70 5.89
N GLN A 587 27.37 -7.92 5.85
CA GLN A 587 26.45 -7.08 5.09
C GLN A 587 25.08 -6.91 5.76
N ASN A 588 24.48 -5.74 5.53
CA ASN A 588 23.11 -5.45 5.89
C ASN A 588 22.42 -4.75 4.70
N PRO A 589 21.92 -5.53 3.71
CA PRO A 589 21.30 -4.96 2.51
C PRO A 589 20.04 -4.13 2.82
N VAL A 590 19.34 -4.43 3.93
CA VAL A 590 18.19 -3.66 4.40
C VAL A 590 18.63 -2.27 4.87
N TYR A 591 19.68 -2.17 5.67
CA TYR A 591 20.27 -0.87 6.01
C TYR A 591 20.71 -0.11 4.76
N ASP A 592 21.40 -0.77 3.84
CA ASP A 592 21.88 -0.14 2.60
C ASP A 592 20.74 0.38 1.72
N LEU A 593 19.64 -0.39 1.60
CA LEU A 593 18.44 0.01 0.86
C LEU A 593 17.95 1.38 1.32
N TYR A 594 17.80 1.58 2.63
CA TYR A 594 17.25 2.81 3.18
C TYR A 594 18.32 3.91 3.32
N ALA A 595 19.46 3.60 3.95
CA ALA A 595 20.48 4.59 4.33
C ALA A 595 21.32 5.11 3.16
N LYS A 596 21.42 4.34 2.06
CA LYS A 596 22.21 4.68 0.86
C LYS A 596 21.32 4.88 -0.36
N HIS A 597 20.01 5.07 -0.15
CA HIS A 597 19.08 5.29 -1.24
C HIS A 597 19.40 6.58 -2.01
N LYS A 598 19.29 6.50 -3.33
CA LYS A 598 19.42 7.64 -4.25
C LYS A 598 18.13 7.70 -5.05
N GLY A 599 17.41 8.81 -4.99
CA GLY A 599 16.19 8.97 -5.75
C GLY A 599 16.42 8.83 -7.25
N ALA A 600 15.42 8.34 -7.98
CA ALA A 600 15.44 8.36 -9.44
C ALA A 600 15.55 9.79 -9.98
N THR A 601 16.13 9.96 -11.16
CA THR A 601 16.08 11.23 -11.90
C THR A 601 14.64 11.55 -12.23
N LEU A 602 14.06 12.62 -11.65
CA LEU A 602 12.67 13.02 -11.87
C LEU A 602 12.52 13.76 -13.20
N VAL A 603 13.40 14.74 -13.44
CA VAL A 603 13.46 15.59 -14.64
C VAL A 603 14.92 15.97 -14.91
N LYS A 604 15.18 16.61 -16.04
CA LYS A 604 16.43 17.34 -16.28
C LYS A 604 16.18 18.84 -16.29
N ALA A 605 17.15 19.63 -15.87
CA ALA A 605 17.05 21.09 -15.82
C ALA A 605 18.05 21.75 -16.77
N THR A 606 17.62 22.84 -17.39
CA THR A 606 18.49 23.79 -18.09
C THR A 606 18.09 25.22 -17.70
N LYS A 607 18.91 26.20 -18.05
CA LYS A 607 18.55 27.61 -18.00
C LYS A 607 18.36 28.12 -19.43
N ASP A 608 17.32 28.90 -19.65
CA ASP A 608 17.17 29.64 -20.91
C ASP A 608 18.16 30.83 -20.97
N LYS A 609 18.10 31.60 -22.06
CA LYS A 609 19.03 32.72 -22.32
C LYS A 609 18.87 33.82 -21.28
N GLU A 610 17.71 33.92 -20.67
CA GLU A 610 17.34 34.86 -19.62
C GLU A 610 17.65 34.31 -18.21
N GLY A 611 18.20 33.10 -18.11
CA GLY A 611 18.60 32.46 -16.86
C GLY A 611 17.48 31.75 -16.11
N LYS A 612 16.28 31.64 -16.70
CA LYS A 612 15.11 31.01 -16.08
C LYS A 612 15.15 29.49 -16.23
N LEU A 613 14.73 28.81 -15.15
CA LEU A 613 14.67 27.36 -15.08
C LEU A 613 13.72 26.78 -16.14
N LYS A 614 14.23 25.86 -16.94
CA LYS A 614 13.47 25.02 -17.86
C LYS A 614 13.64 23.55 -17.45
N LEU A 615 12.52 22.86 -17.24
CA LEU A 615 12.49 21.44 -16.93
C LEU A 615 12.23 20.63 -18.21
N LEU A 616 12.96 19.54 -18.36
CA LEU A 616 12.93 18.60 -19.48
C LEU A 616 12.58 17.19 -18.95
N PRO A 617 12.08 16.29 -19.80
CA PRO A 617 11.88 14.89 -19.44
C PRO A 617 13.15 14.25 -18.84
N TRP A 618 12.98 13.31 -17.92
CA TRP A 618 14.09 12.64 -17.22
C TRP A 618 15.11 11.98 -18.15
N ASN A 619 14.66 11.52 -19.33
CA ASN A 619 15.44 10.85 -20.36
C ASN A 619 15.94 11.79 -21.47
N ALA A 620 15.81 13.12 -21.32
CA ALA A 620 16.33 14.08 -22.29
C ALA A 620 17.85 13.92 -22.49
N LYS A 621 18.35 14.18 -23.71
CA LYS A 621 19.78 14.03 -24.03
C LYS A 621 20.66 15.10 -23.37
N GLU A 622 20.10 16.28 -23.15
CA GLU A 622 20.74 17.45 -22.56
C GLU A 622 20.16 17.80 -21.18
N GLY A 623 20.82 18.73 -20.48
CA GLY A 623 20.40 19.22 -19.17
C GLY A 623 20.95 18.40 -18.00
N ASP A 624 20.97 19.06 -16.84
CA ASP A 624 21.48 18.50 -15.60
C ASP A 624 20.38 17.68 -14.91
N PRO A 625 20.67 16.47 -14.40
CA PRO A 625 19.68 15.64 -13.75
C PRO A 625 19.20 16.28 -12.44
N VAL A 626 17.88 16.37 -12.27
CA VAL A 626 17.23 16.73 -11.00
C VAL A 626 16.58 15.45 -10.45
N PRO A 627 17.23 14.77 -9.50
CA PRO A 627 16.65 13.61 -8.85
C PRO A 627 15.54 14.00 -7.88
N TYR A 628 14.72 13.02 -7.49
CA TYR A 628 13.76 13.21 -6.41
C TYR A 628 14.42 13.69 -5.11
N ASP A 629 15.68 13.34 -4.82
CA ASP A 629 16.40 13.87 -3.65
C ASP A 629 16.51 15.41 -3.65
N ALA A 630 16.56 16.01 -4.85
CA ALA A 630 16.67 17.46 -5.02
C ALA A 630 15.29 18.13 -5.14
N ALA A 631 14.28 17.40 -5.63
CA ALA A 631 12.93 17.92 -5.84
C ALA A 631 12.01 17.75 -4.64
N SER A 632 12.17 16.68 -3.86
CA SER A 632 11.36 16.36 -2.69
C SER A 632 12.24 15.97 -1.51
N ALA A 633 11.89 16.51 -0.34
CA ALA A 633 12.48 16.09 0.91
C ALA A 633 12.12 14.65 1.31
N GLY A 634 11.07 14.05 0.72
CA GLY A 634 10.71 12.65 0.86
C GLY A 634 11.49 11.70 -0.08
N LYS A 635 12.37 12.21 -0.93
CA LYS A 635 12.96 11.50 -2.09
C LYS A 635 11.85 10.93 -2.97
N ASP A 636 11.93 9.65 -3.36
CA ASP A 636 10.96 8.90 -4.16
C ASP A 636 10.32 7.75 -3.37
N TRP A 637 10.48 7.71 -2.04
CA TRP A 637 9.72 6.80 -1.18
C TRP A 637 8.22 7.04 -1.38
N TRP A 638 7.41 5.98 -1.41
CA TRP A 638 5.97 6.04 -1.66
C TRP A 638 5.58 6.49 -3.08
N LEU A 639 6.55 6.72 -3.96
CA LEU A 639 6.35 7.07 -5.37
C LEU A 639 6.75 5.89 -6.27
N ALA A 640 6.29 5.90 -7.52
CA ALA A 640 6.52 4.79 -8.46
C ALA A 640 7.97 4.28 -8.53
N PRO A 641 9.03 5.11 -8.42
CA PRO A 641 10.40 4.62 -8.53
C PRO A 641 10.91 3.72 -7.38
N ALA A 642 10.41 3.91 -6.16
CA ALA A 642 10.88 3.17 -4.99
C ALA A 642 9.95 2.00 -4.62
N GLU A 643 8.71 2.01 -5.10
CA GLU A 643 7.71 1.00 -4.77
C GLU A 643 7.82 -0.27 -5.63
N PRO A 644 7.35 -1.43 -5.13
CA PRO A 644 7.30 -2.68 -5.88
C PRO A 644 6.34 -2.60 -7.08
N HIS A 645 6.61 -3.40 -8.11
CA HIS A 645 5.78 -3.52 -9.32
C HIS A 645 5.49 -4.99 -9.62
N CYS A 646 4.26 -5.32 -10.01
CA CYS A 646 3.83 -6.60 -10.58
C CYS A 646 4.78 -7.04 -11.69
N ALA A 647 5.20 -6.10 -12.56
CA ALA A 647 6.14 -6.37 -13.65
C ALA A 647 7.48 -6.95 -13.19
N ASN A 648 7.87 -6.78 -11.93
CA ASN A 648 9.10 -7.38 -11.39
C ASN A 648 9.04 -8.91 -11.44
N CYS A 649 7.87 -9.52 -11.23
CA CYS A 649 7.72 -10.98 -11.13
C CYS A 649 6.77 -11.57 -12.17
N HIS A 650 5.79 -10.80 -12.65
CA HIS A 650 4.78 -11.27 -13.59
C HIS A 650 5.16 -11.00 -15.05
N ILE A 651 4.74 -11.91 -15.92
CA ILE A 651 4.90 -11.77 -17.36
C ILE A 651 3.91 -10.73 -17.91
N ALA A 652 4.31 -9.89 -18.85
CA ALA A 652 3.37 -9.02 -19.53
C ALA A 652 2.30 -9.85 -20.28
N PRO A 653 1.01 -9.44 -20.26
CA PRO A 653 0.50 -8.12 -19.88
C PRO A 653 0.06 -7.95 -18.42
N PHE A 654 0.41 -8.86 -17.50
CA PHE A 654 0.08 -8.76 -16.07
C PHE A 654 0.98 -7.74 -15.35
N VAL A 655 0.92 -6.49 -15.81
CA VAL A 655 1.78 -5.38 -15.41
C VAL A 655 0.97 -4.09 -15.27
N GLU A 656 1.53 -3.16 -14.50
CA GLU A 656 1.03 -1.81 -14.28
C GLU A 656 0.82 -1.02 -15.58
N SER A 657 0.07 0.06 -15.47
CA SER A 657 -0.08 1.05 -16.55
C SER A 657 1.22 1.81 -16.80
N GLU A 658 1.32 2.44 -17.97
CA GLU A 658 2.38 3.40 -18.24
C GLU A 658 2.22 4.64 -17.35
N GLY A 659 3.33 5.09 -16.76
CA GLY A 659 3.38 6.27 -15.91
C GLY A 659 3.39 7.59 -16.70
N GLY A 660 3.33 8.71 -15.99
CA GLY A 660 3.29 10.07 -16.52
C GLY A 660 1.90 10.70 -16.48
N LYS A 661 0.83 9.90 -16.34
CA LYS A 661 -0.54 10.41 -16.19
C LYS A 661 -0.74 11.15 -14.87
N TYR A 662 -0.04 10.74 -13.81
CA TYR A 662 -0.14 11.30 -12.46
C TYR A 662 1.20 11.89 -11.99
N PHE A 663 1.99 12.43 -12.94
CA PHE A 663 3.26 13.08 -12.66
C PHE A 663 3.09 14.21 -11.63
N PRO A 664 3.96 14.31 -10.59
CA PRO A 664 5.24 13.62 -10.43
C PRO A 664 5.17 12.34 -9.58
N ILE A 665 4.00 11.73 -9.34
CA ILE A 665 3.93 10.48 -8.58
C ILE A 665 4.46 9.30 -9.40
N ASP A 666 4.18 9.32 -10.70
CA ASP A 666 4.72 8.41 -11.69
C ASP A 666 5.47 9.17 -12.81
N GLN A 667 6.34 8.44 -13.53
CA GLN A 667 7.16 9.04 -14.57
C GLN A 667 6.75 8.51 -15.96
N PRO A 668 6.80 9.35 -17.00
CA PRO A 668 6.63 8.87 -18.38
C PRO A 668 7.70 7.84 -18.74
N ASN A 669 7.38 6.90 -19.64
CA ASN A 669 8.27 5.80 -20.05
C ASN A 669 8.69 4.85 -18.92
N LYS A 670 7.90 4.77 -17.85
CA LYS A 670 8.08 3.87 -16.70
C LYS A 670 6.74 3.23 -16.32
N TYR A 671 6.75 2.30 -15.38
CA TYR A 671 5.52 1.81 -14.77
C TYR A 671 4.94 2.85 -13.80
N SER A 672 3.62 2.99 -13.80
CA SER A 672 2.88 3.71 -12.75
C SER A 672 2.81 2.88 -11.47
N LEU A 673 2.35 3.46 -10.36
CA LEU A 673 2.03 2.68 -9.17
C LEU A 673 0.82 1.77 -9.42
N TYR A 674 0.78 0.64 -8.73
CA TYR A 674 -0.37 -0.28 -8.75
C TYR A 674 -1.71 0.43 -8.48
N ARG A 675 -1.76 1.34 -7.50
CA ARG A 675 -3.00 2.09 -7.15
C ARG A 675 -3.51 3.01 -8.26
N TYR A 676 -2.65 3.42 -9.18
CA TYR A 676 -3.00 4.25 -10.34
C TYR A 676 -3.19 3.42 -11.62
N SER A 677 -2.93 2.11 -11.55
CA SER A 677 -2.92 1.23 -12.70
C SER A 677 -4.30 0.67 -13.03
N LYS A 678 -4.51 0.49 -14.33
CA LYS A 678 -5.76 0.01 -14.93
C LYS A 678 -5.49 -1.04 -16.00
N ALA A 679 -6.44 -1.97 -16.10
CA ALA A 679 -6.54 -2.97 -17.15
C ALA A 679 -8.01 -3.18 -17.50
N HIS A 680 -8.29 -4.03 -18.49
CA HIS A 680 -9.66 -4.28 -18.96
C HIS A 680 -10.38 -2.96 -19.33
N GLY A 681 -9.66 -2.03 -19.97
CA GLY A 681 -10.13 -0.67 -20.20
C GLY A 681 -9.81 0.25 -19.03
N SER A 682 -10.85 0.73 -18.34
CA SER A 682 -10.72 1.73 -17.25
C SER A 682 -10.86 1.12 -15.85
N ILE A 683 -10.86 -0.21 -15.72
CA ILE A 683 -11.01 -0.89 -14.43
C ILE A 683 -9.69 -0.79 -13.66
N ALA A 684 -9.74 -0.29 -12.43
CA ALA A 684 -8.58 -0.22 -11.57
C ALA A 684 -8.11 -1.63 -11.19
N CYS A 685 -6.79 -1.86 -11.13
CA CYS A 685 -6.25 -3.16 -10.71
C CYS A 685 -6.82 -3.59 -9.34
N GLN A 686 -6.95 -2.62 -8.42
CA GLN A 686 -7.52 -2.84 -7.09
C GLN A 686 -8.95 -3.40 -7.10
N SER A 687 -9.77 -3.01 -8.08
CA SER A 687 -11.16 -3.49 -8.20
C SER A 687 -11.23 -5.00 -8.50
N CYS A 688 -10.20 -5.56 -9.14
CA CYS A 688 -10.13 -7.00 -9.45
C CYS A 688 -9.30 -7.79 -8.43
N HIS A 689 -8.28 -7.16 -7.86
CA HIS A 689 -7.24 -7.86 -7.12
C HIS A 689 -7.18 -7.50 -5.63
N GLU A 690 -7.98 -6.54 -5.13
CA GLU A 690 -7.85 -5.90 -3.80
C GLU A 690 -6.70 -4.87 -3.73
N SER A 691 -6.56 -4.11 -2.65
CA SER A 691 -5.40 -3.26 -2.35
C SER A 691 -4.05 -4.01 -2.41
N ILE A 692 -2.97 -3.23 -2.49
CA ILE A 692 -1.58 -3.64 -2.72
C ILE A 692 -1.10 -4.73 -1.74
N HIS A 693 -1.62 -4.76 -0.52
CA HIS A 693 -1.18 -5.69 0.52
C HIS A 693 -2.27 -6.62 1.06
N GLY A 694 -3.47 -6.63 0.47
CA GLY A 694 -4.52 -7.62 0.74
C GLY A 694 -4.94 -8.39 -0.50
N LEU A 695 -4.02 -8.52 -1.46
CA LEU A 695 -4.27 -9.13 -2.75
C LEU A 695 -4.85 -10.54 -2.63
N TYR A 696 -5.91 -10.80 -3.39
CA TYR A 696 -6.56 -12.11 -3.42
C TYR A 696 -5.68 -13.20 -4.07
N PRO A 697 -5.75 -14.44 -3.58
CA PRO A 697 -6.53 -14.89 -2.43
C PRO A 697 -5.81 -14.61 -1.11
N VAL A 698 -6.57 -14.20 -0.10
CA VAL A 698 -6.06 -14.12 1.27
C VAL A 698 -6.10 -15.49 1.96
N ARG A 699 -5.14 -15.74 2.85
CA ARG A 699 -5.07 -16.97 3.65
C ARG A 699 -6.36 -17.14 4.45
N TYR A 700 -6.87 -18.37 4.52
CA TYR A 700 -8.09 -18.70 5.25
C TYR A 700 -7.97 -20.07 5.93
N GLU A 701 -7.99 -20.05 7.27
CA GLU A 701 -7.85 -21.24 8.13
C GLU A 701 -9.06 -21.43 9.05
N GLY A 702 -10.20 -20.86 8.65
CA GLY A 702 -11.42 -20.80 9.44
C GLY A 702 -11.57 -19.46 10.19
N PRO A 703 -12.78 -19.16 10.71
CA PRO A 703 -13.12 -17.83 11.22
C PRO A 703 -12.26 -17.33 12.38
N GLU A 704 -11.78 -18.23 13.24
CA GLU A 704 -11.03 -17.88 14.46
C GLU A 704 -9.51 -17.81 14.24
N ARG A 705 -8.99 -18.45 13.17
CA ARG A 705 -7.55 -18.56 12.90
C ARG A 705 -7.08 -17.75 11.70
N THR A 706 -8.01 -17.05 11.05
CA THR A 706 -7.70 -16.22 9.90
C THR A 706 -7.39 -14.80 10.37
N VAL A 707 -6.21 -14.28 10.00
CA VAL A 707 -5.79 -12.91 10.33
C VAL A 707 -6.81 -11.89 9.81
N ASP A 708 -7.25 -12.08 8.56
CA ASP A 708 -8.16 -11.18 7.84
C ASP A 708 -9.35 -11.94 7.23
N LEU A 709 -10.38 -12.10 8.04
CA LEU A 709 -11.63 -12.71 7.59
C LEU A 709 -12.40 -11.81 6.60
N THR A 710 -12.25 -10.49 6.75
CA THR A 710 -13.05 -9.50 6.03
C THR A 710 -12.75 -9.49 4.53
N THR A 711 -11.47 -9.55 4.15
CA THR A 711 -11.03 -9.63 2.76
C THR A 711 -11.45 -10.94 2.11
N HIS A 712 -11.36 -12.06 2.84
CA HIS A 712 -11.86 -13.34 2.35
C HIS A 712 -13.35 -13.26 2.03
N GLN A 713 -14.15 -12.72 2.95
CA GLN A 713 -15.59 -12.52 2.74
C GLN A 713 -15.88 -11.54 1.60
N GLN A 714 -15.05 -10.51 1.43
CA GLN A 714 -15.19 -9.55 0.35
C GLN A 714 -15.08 -10.25 -1.02
N ALA A 715 -14.07 -11.11 -1.19
CA ALA A 715 -13.87 -11.89 -2.42
C ALA A 715 -15.12 -12.73 -2.77
N LEU A 716 -15.72 -13.36 -1.74
CA LEU A 716 -16.88 -14.24 -1.90
C LEU A 716 -18.15 -13.51 -2.37
N GLN A 717 -18.24 -12.18 -2.24
CA GLN A 717 -19.35 -11.40 -2.81
C GLN A 717 -19.43 -11.53 -4.35
N PHE A 718 -18.27 -11.69 -4.99
CA PHE A 718 -18.12 -11.76 -6.45
C PHE A 718 -17.90 -13.19 -6.96
N SER A 719 -17.90 -14.17 -6.06
CA SER A 719 -17.59 -15.56 -6.38
C SER A 719 -18.75 -16.26 -7.11
N PRO A 720 -18.48 -16.95 -8.23
CA PRO A 720 -19.51 -17.64 -9.01
C PRO A 720 -20.02 -18.95 -8.37
N ASP A 721 -19.25 -19.55 -7.47
CA ASP A 721 -19.60 -20.78 -6.73
C ASP A 721 -19.69 -20.57 -5.22
N GLY A 722 -19.39 -19.36 -4.74
CA GLY A 722 -19.38 -19.02 -3.31
C GLY A 722 -18.20 -19.62 -2.54
N LYS A 723 -17.17 -20.11 -3.25
CA LYS A 723 -15.98 -20.74 -2.67
C LYS A 723 -14.69 -20.11 -3.20
N TYR A 724 -14.69 -19.72 -4.47
CA TYR A 724 -13.54 -19.07 -5.08
C TYR A 724 -13.31 -17.69 -4.45
N ALA A 725 -12.20 -17.54 -3.73
CA ALA A 725 -11.78 -16.31 -3.05
C ALA A 725 -10.53 -15.68 -3.68
N GLY A 726 -10.28 -15.96 -4.97
CA GLY A 726 -9.20 -15.35 -5.75
C GLY A 726 -9.61 -14.04 -6.44
N PRO A 727 -8.78 -13.52 -7.38
CA PRO A 727 -9.10 -12.31 -8.14
C PRO A 727 -10.45 -12.37 -8.86
N VAL A 728 -11.15 -11.24 -8.97
CA VAL A 728 -12.49 -11.14 -9.58
C VAL A 728 -12.52 -11.78 -10.97
N THR A 729 -13.52 -12.63 -11.20
CA THR A 729 -13.64 -13.45 -12.41
C THR A 729 -14.55 -12.79 -13.46
N CYS A 730 -14.49 -13.26 -14.71
CA CYS A 730 -15.36 -12.77 -15.78
C CYS A 730 -16.85 -12.89 -15.42
N ALA A 731 -17.23 -13.94 -14.68
CA ALA A 731 -18.60 -14.23 -14.29
C ALA A 731 -19.18 -13.22 -13.28
N ALA A 732 -18.34 -12.41 -12.62
CA ALA A 732 -18.81 -11.35 -11.73
C ALA A 732 -19.61 -10.30 -12.50
N CYS A 733 -19.21 -9.97 -13.73
CA CYS A 733 -19.82 -8.90 -14.53
C CYS A 733 -20.49 -9.40 -15.81
N HIS A 734 -20.02 -10.47 -16.44
CA HIS A 734 -20.50 -10.94 -17.75
C HIS A 734 -21.36 -12.19 -17.65
N THR A 735 -22.36 -12.31 -18.54
CA THR A 735 -22.89 -13.64 -18.89
C THR A 735 -21.76 -14.49 -19.50
N VAL A 736 -21.50 -15.66 -18.92
CA VAL A 736 -20.39 -16.55 -19.32
C VAL A 736 -20.89 -17.92 -19.81
N ASN A 737 -20.14 -18.55 -20.71
CA ASN A 737 -20.42 -19.93 -21.11
C ASN A 737 -19.94 -20.94 -20.04
N LYS A 738 -20.10 -22.25 -20.31
CA LYS A 738 -19.64 -23.35 -19.43
C LYS A 738 -18.13 -23.41 -19.17
N LYS A 739 -17.34 -22.56 -19.83
CA LYS A 739 -15.88 -22.41 -19.63
C LYS A 739 -15.55 -21.11 -18.88
N GLY A 740 -16.54 -20.39 -18.36
CA GLY A 740 -16.34 -19.14 -17.65
C GLY A 740 -15.92 -17.97 -18.56
N VAL A 741 -16.01 -18.16 -19.88
CA VAL A 741 -15.65 -17.15 -20.89
C VAL A 741 -16.87 -16.30 -21.25
N PRO A 742 -16.76 -14.96 -21.31
CA PRO A 742 -17.86 -14.09 -21.73
C PRO A 742 -18.46 -14.49 -23.08
N VAL A 743 -19.79 -14.55 -23.17
CA VAL A 743 -20.49 -14.98 -24.40
C VAL A 743 -20.22 -14.07 -25.60
N GLN A 744 -19.74 -12.84 -25.38
CA GLN A 744 -19.34 -11.93 -26.46
C GLN A 744 -18.16 -12.46 -27.29
N LEU A 745 -17.36 -13.36 -26.73
CA LEU A 745 -16.24 -14.02 -27.42
C LEU A 745 -16.67 -15.25 -28.24
N ALA A 746 -17.97 -15.54 -28.34
CA ALA A 746 -18.49 -16.63 -29.14
C ALA A 746 -18.05 -16.54 -30.62
N GLY A 747 -17.67 -17.70 -31.18
CA GLY A 747 -17.12 -17.83 -32.52
C GLY A 747 -15.66 -17.41 -32.68
N THR A 748 -15.00 -16.95 -31.61
CA THR A 748 -13.56 -16.65 -31.61
C THR A 748 -12.76 -17.83 -31.06
N LYS A 749 -11.44 -17.83 -31.29
CA LYS A 749 -10.55 -18.85 -30.69
C LYS A 749 -10.48 -18.78 -29.16
N TYR A 750 -10.89 -17.67 -28.55
CA TYR A 750 -10.94 -17.49 -27.09
C TYR A 750 -12.13 -18.20 -26.42
N GLU A 751 -13.18 -18.52 -27.17
CA GLU A 751 -14.47 -18.99 -26.64
C GLU A 751 -14.36 -20.13 -25.61
N ASN A 752 -13.38 -21.03 -25.80
CA ASN A 752 -13.20 -22.22 -24.97
C ASN A 752 -11.89 -22.20 -24.17
N ASP A 753 -11.32 -21.03 -23.91
CA ASP A 753 -10.07 -20.87 -23.20
C ASP A 753 -10.16 -19.73 -22.18
N TYR A 754 -10.42 -20.10 -20.92
CA TYR A 754 -10.58 -19.14 -19.83
C TYR A 754 -9.32 -18.30 -19.65
N TRP A 755 -8.15 -18.94 -19.60
CA TRP A 755 -6.90 -18.27 -19.27
C TRP A 755 -6.37 -17.40 -20.39
N ALA A 756 -6.53 -17.81 -21.65
CA ALA A 756 -6.25 -16.92 -22.77
C ALA A 756 -7.17 -15.68 -22.75
N SER A 757 -8.43 -15.85 -22.33
CA SER A 757 -9.37 -14.73 -22.16
C SER A 757 -8.99 -13.81 -20.99
N VAL A 758 -8.46 -14.37 -19.89
CA VAL A 758 -7.86 -13.59 -18.80
C VAL A 758 -6.67 -12.78 -19.33
N VAL A 759 -5.80 -13.35 -20.16
CA VAL A 759 -4.68 -12.59 -20.76
C VAL A 759 -5.18 -11.48 -21.67
N LEU A 760 -6.25 -11.71 -22.45
CA LEU A 760 -6.86 -10.69 -23.31
C LEU A 760 -7.30 -9.45 -22.54
N ILE A 761 -7.97 -9.61 -21.40
CA ILE A 761 -8.43 -8.44 -20.61
C ILE A 761 -7.26 -7.66 -19.98
N HIS A 762 -6.13 -8.32 -19.70
CA HIS A 762 -4.93 -7.64 -19.21
C HIS A 762 -4.19 -6.88 -20.33
N PHE A 763 -4.37 -7.28 -21.60
CA PHE A 763 -3.91 -6.50 -22.75
C PHE A 763 -4.70 -5.20 -22.93
N MET A 764 -6.01 -5.23 -22.67
CA MET A 764 -6.89 -4.08 -22.82
C MET A 764 -6.48 -2.94 -21.88
N ARG A 765 -6.22 -1.76 -22.44
CA ARG A 765 -5.93 -0.53 -21.70
C ARG A 765 -7.00 0.52 -21.94
N GLU A 766 -6.91 1.63 -21.20
CA GLU A 766 -7.90 2.71 -21.27
C GLU A 766 -8.12 3.15 -22.73
N GLY A 767 -9.38 3.05 -23.19
CA GLY A 767 -9.79 3.28 -24.57
C GLY A 767 -10.19 1.99 -25.30
N ASP A 768 -9.57 0.85 -24.99
CA ASP A 768 -9.85 -0.42 -25.67
C ASP A 768 -11.24 -0.97 -25.39
N GLN A 769 -11.89 -0.58 -24.28
CA GLN A 769 -13.27 -0.94 -23.99
C GLN A 769 -14.29 -0.38 -25.02
N LYS A 770 -13.87 0.56 -25.88
CA LYS A 770 -14.70 1.12 -26.95
C LYS A 770 -14.62 0.30 -28.25
N LEU A 771 -13.65 -0.61 -28.35
CA LEU A 771 -13.48 -1.45 -29.53
C LEU A 771 -14.57 -2.52 -29.59
N SER A 772 -15.00 -2.87 -30.80
CA SER A 772 -15.79 -4.08 -31.01
C SER A 772 -14.95 -5.33 -30.66
N VAL A 773 -15.64 -6.44 -30.38
CA VAL A 773 -14.94 -7.72 -30.11
C VAL A 773 -14.04 -8.13 -31.28
N GLU A 774 -14.46 -7.90 -32.52
CA GLU A 774 -13.68 -8.24 -33.71
C GLU A 774 -12.38 -7.44 -33.79
N GLU A 775 -12.45 -6.12 -33.58
CA GLU A 775 -11.28 -5.26 -33.51
C GLU A 775 -10.36 -5.65 -32.35
N LEU A 776 -10.93 -5.99 -31.20
CA LEU A 776 -10.18 -6.38 -30.02
C LEU A 776 -9.40 -7.68 -30.25
N VAL A 777 -10.03 -8.74 -30.77
CA VAL A 777 -9.34 -10.01 -31.04
C VAL A 777 -8.36 -9.90 -32.22
N LYS A 778 -8.56 -8.94 -33.12
CA LYS A 778 -7.58 -8.61 -34.17
C LYS A 778 -6.36 -7.89 -33.58
N LYS A 779 -6.57 -6.94 -32.66
CA LYS A 779 -5.50 -6.20 -31.97
C LYS A 779 -4.70 -7.13 -31.05
N TYR A 780 -5.38 -8.06 -30.38
CA TYR A 780 -4.80 -9.01 -29.43
C TYR A 780 -5.19 -10.45 -29.82
N PRO A 781 -4.46 -11.06 -30.77
CA PRO A 781 -4.80 -12.38 -31.30
C PRO A 781 -4.61 -13.50 -30.25
N TYR A 782 -5.47 -14.51 -30.33
CA TYR A 782 -5.50 -15.65 -29.40
C TYR A 782 -4.15 -16.35 -29.25
N GLU A 783 -3.42 -16.52 -30.34
CA GLU A 783 -2.13 -17.21 -30.37
C GLU A 783 -1.13 -16.53 -29.41
N ARG A 784 -1.18 -15.20 -29.33
CA ARG A 784 -0.33 -14.44 -28.42
C ARG A 784 -0.73 -14.68 -26.97
N SER A 785 -2.02 -14.60 -26.66
CA SER A 785 -2.52 -14.83 -25.31
C SER A 785 -2.22 -16.26 -24.84
N SER A 786 -2.51 -17.27 -25.67
CA SER A 786 -2.21 -18.67 -25.35
C SER A 786 -0.71 -18.93 -25.16
N LYS A 787 0.15 -18.27 -25.95
CA LYS A 787 1.61 -18.34 -25.75
C LYS A 787 2.01 -17.82 -24.37
N ILE A 788 1.50 -16.66 -23.96
CA ILE A 788 1.78 -16.06 -22.65
C ILE A 788 1.28 -16.97 -21.52
N VAL A 789 0.11 -17.60 -21.69
CA VAL A 789 -0.35 -18.61 -20.75
C VAL A 789 0.70 -19.71 -20.63
N LYS A 790 1.10 -20.35 -21.74
CA LYS A 790 2.09 -21.45 -21.72
C LYS A 790 3.44 -21.06 -21.12
N GLU A 791 3.92 -19.85 -21.40
CA GLU A 791 5.23 -19.38 -20.94
C GLU A 791 5.23 -18.95 -19.48
N GLY A 792 4.13 -18.38 -19.00
CA GLY A 792 3.98 -17.89 -17.62
C GLY A 792 3.37 -18.89 -16.65
N TRP A 793 2.76 -19.97 -17.13
CA TRP A 793 2.06 -20.96 -16.30
C TRP A 793 3.03 -21.70 -15.38
N MET A 794 2.92 -21.46 -14.08
CA MET A 794 3.72 -22.06 -13.02
C MET A 794 2.84 -22.40 -11.83
#